data_AF-A0A395I2E7-F1
#
_entry.id   AF-A0A395I2E7-F1
#
_cell.length_a   1.000
_cell.length_b   1.000
_cell.length_c   1.000
_cell.angle_alpha   90.00
_cell.angle_beta   90.00
_cell.angle_gamma   90.00
#
_symmetry.space_group_name_H-M   'P 1'
#
loop_
_entity.id
_entity.type
_entity.pdbx_description
1 polymer ?
#
loop_
_entity_poly.entity_id
_entity_poly.type
_entity_poly.pdbx_seq_one_letter_code
_entity_poly.pdbx_strand_id
1 'polypeptide(L)'
;MSIQSTESLDREDAPFLAASDPNDPRTEEARKHDEDEPDHQEEVSAVNKKIRFRLMVTLFAMLIAVEVGICMSNGPVTRIYESIACREYYSHYDPTQIGANGQVDEDLCKIKEVQQDLAAVKGYMEFFDGTLSALLAIPYGLMADRYGRKSTICLSIPGFVLNCLMQLAVMWFPDIFPLRTVWASSLAWLLGGGPVVAFAIIWTMMSDVSTEEERAAIFFKFGVAGMGADFASSAASSWLMALDPWLPLLLGWGLAVIGMFFALSLPETMSAFPARGPKKSANLELGQIFAGNGNSEYKTVPTKEQDQEVSSDDEDTAPGESYAYEKSGAGTTKRTFFATLKRRVYAYFAPYSFIVQNRQIMLLLSAFLVYRLSRGSSWFLVQYISTRFKWTLAEANFLMSFKPALTIPLFLFVLPAISRRLLKTMKPTQKDLRLMRISIGFLAVGTLGIGLSSHVFMLIPSLLLQTSGSGFVFLTRSLITTLVKREETARLFTIIEVLQSMGNVIASLSITTVFQIGLELGGPWIGLAWMMTATAFTLSSSGIAPFLPIPPQPASYIQIPVRILLFWIRLPLFVFACLSYFLVLQWLPIGSLGKKASLWCILGIPSIWWIDLQVDGVRKGSLHKQHQNRLPGPGSIIASSFTSPIDAVYLAAIFDPIFTACYPNTSDVEQISLLQAILRAFGAPRPNAPPNTKLTTLDALLSKYPGRPIVTFPECTTTNGRAILPLSPALLTTPPSTNIYPVSLRYTPVDVVTPLPGSYLSFLWNLLSKPTHCIRVRIAGGVTLSTDASSSSTGVQTGLGRKTTYDTNFLDTLNTSSSRRGASSPPEALVVPDEVLLDHVADSLARLGRVKRVGLGVKEKVDFVRMWTRTRWIW
;
A
#
# COMPACT_ATOMS: atom_id res chain seq x y z
N MET A 1 73.05 19.15 -10.17
CA MET A 1 71.78 19.12 -10.92
C MET A 1 70.69 19.51 -9.94
N SER A 2 70.27 20.78 -9.91
CA SER A 2 69.25 21.37 -10.81
C SER A 2 67.90 20.66 -10.68
N ILE A 3 66.75 21.27 -10.46
CA ILE A 3 66.31 22.68 -10.48
C ILE A 3 64.93 22.69 -9.77
N GLN A 4 64.53 23.88 -9.32
CA GLN A 4 63.24 24.31 -8.76
C GLN A 4 61.97 23.79 -9.45
N SER A 5 60.84 23.82 -8.70
CA SER A 5 59.52 24.42 -9.06
C SER A 5 58.45 23.96 -8.06
N THR A 6 57.90 24.84 -7.22
CA THR A 6 56.61 25.60 -7.33
C THR A 6 55.31 24.77 -7.33
N GLU A 7 54.58 24.96 -6.21
CA GLU A 7 53.13 25.13 -6.00
C GLU A 7 52.07 24.05 -6.29
N SER A 8 51.24 23.87 -5.25
CA SER A 8 49.76 23.77 -5.22
C SER A 8 49.11 22.45 -4.77
N LEU A 9 48.22 22.63 -3.78
CA LEU A 9 46.95 21.95 -3.48
C LEU A 9 46.89 20.51 -2.93
N ASP A 10 46.01 20.42 -1.93
CA ASP A 10 45.10 19.31 -1.58
C ASP A 10 45.58 18.12 -0.72
N ARG A 11 45.04 18.15 0.52
CA ARG A 11 44.14 17.13 1.11
C ARG A 11 44.73 15.83 1.69
N GLU A 12 44.22 15.56 2.90
CA GLU A 12 44.08 14.28 3.62
C GLU A 12 45.18 13.86 4.61
N ASP A 13 44.68 13.33 5.72
CA ASP A 13 45.32 12.59 6.82
C ASP A 13 46.10 13.36 7.90
N ALA A 14 45.49 13.46 9.08
CA ALA A 14 46.20 13.62 10.33
C ALA A 14 45.55 12.81 11.47
N PRO A 15 46.05 11.61 11.77
CA PRO A 15 46.23 11.16 13.14
C PRO A 15 47.53 11.79 13.71
N PHE A 16 47.67 11.77 15.04
CA PHE A 16 48.80 12.29 15.83
C PHE A 16 48.75 13.79 16.18
N LEU A 17 48.17 14.09 17.34
CA LEU A 17 48.63 15.21 18.15
C LEU A 17 49.65 14.70 19.19
N ALA A 18 50.66 15.54 19.39
CA ALA A 18 51.96 15.28 19.97
C ALA A 18 51.95 14.75 21.41
N ALA A 19 52.94 13.91 21.72
CA ALA A 19 53.31 13.56 23.08
C ALA A 19 53.71 14.83 23.85
N SER A 20 53.02 15.11 24.94
CA SER A 20 53.36 16.15 25.91
C SER A 20 54.64 15.81 26.67
N ASP A 21 55.45 16.82 26.91
CA ASP A 21 56.75 16.80 27.58
C ASP A 21 56.68 16.14 28.98
N PRO A 22 57.51 15.14 29.33
CA PRO A 22 57.39 14.38 30.60
C PRO A 22 57.70 15.17 31.88
N ASN A 23 58.15 16.43 31.78
CA ASN A 23 58.63 17.22 32.92
C ASN A 23 57.76 18.46 33.26
N ASP A 24 56.52 18.55 32.77
CA ASP A 24 55.60 19.60 33.24
C ASP A 24 54.94 19.16 34.57
N PRO A 25 55.19 19.85 35.71
CA PRO A 25 54.62 19.52 37.02
C PRO A 25 53.09 19.60 37.07
N ARG A 26 52.40 20.13 36.05
CA ARG A 26 50.93 20.08 35.93
C ARG A 26 50.39 18.73 35.44
N THR A 27 51.24 17.89 34.84
CA THR A 27 50.82 16.58 34.30
C THR A 27 50.80 15.50 35.39
N GLU A 28 51.56 15.68 36.48
CA GLU A 28 51.57 14.76 37.63
C GLU A 28 50.30 14.86 38.49
N GLU A 29 49.69 16.05 38.59
CA GLU A 29 48.38 16.22 39.25
C GLU A 29 47.22 15.67 38.40
N ALA A 30 47.32 15.74 37.06
CA ALA A 30 46.35 15.14 36.17
C ALA A 30 46.45 13.60 36.12
N ARG A 31 47.65 13.04 36.20
CA ARG A 31 47.84 11.57 36.17
C ARG A 31 47.39 10.87 37.45
N LYS A 32 47.40 11.55 38.60
CA LYS A 32 46.83 11.01 39.84
C LYS A 32 45.30 11.01 39.87
N HIS A 33 44.63 11.74 38.98
CA HIS A 33 43.17 11.76 38.92
C HIS A 33 42.58 10.70 37.97
N ASP A 34 43.35 10.19 37.02
CA ASP A 34 42.89 9.21 36.01
C ASP A 34 43.20 7.74 36.36
N GLU A 35 43.98 7.45 37.41
CA GLU A 35 44.29 6.05 37.81
C GLU A 35 43.25 5.44 38.80
N ASP A 36 42.33 6.25 39.35
CA ASP A 36 41.22 5.80 40.20
C ASP A 36 39.87 5.61 39.44
N GLU A 37 39.85 5.81 38.11
CA GLU A 37 38.59 5.85 37.32
C GLU A 37 38.07 4.56 36.64
N PRO A 38 38.67 3.34 36.74
CA PRO A 38 38.03 2.15 36.17
C PRO A 38 36.84 1.63 37.01
N ASP A 39 36.88 1.78 38.34
CA ASP A 39 35.83 1.28 39.24
C ASP A 39 34.53 2.10 39.14
N HIS A 40 34.63 3.42 39.01
CA HIS A 40 33.46 4.29 38.89
C HIS A 40 32.68 4.07 37.59
N GLN A 41 33.34 3.73 36.48
CA GLN A 41 32.67 3.49 35.20
C GLN A 41 31.97 2.12 35.14
N GLU A 42 32.54 1.09 35.78
CA GLU A 42 31.87 -0.20 35.97
C GLU A 42 30.70 -0.11 36.96
N GLU A 43 30.85 0.63 38.07
CA GLU A 43 29.78 0.88 39.04
C GLU A 43 28.61 1.66 38.43
N VAL A 44 28.87 2.74 37.69
CA VAL A 44 27.82 3.53 37.01
C VAL A 44 27.11 2.70 35.94
N SER A 45 27.84 1.86 35.19
CA SER A 45 27.25 0.91 34.22
C SER A 45 26.38 -0.15 34.90
N ALA A 46 26.82 -0.68 36.04
CA ALA A 46 26.09 -1.66 36.83
C ALA A 46 24.83 -1.05 37.47
N VAL A 47 24.91 0.19 37.99
CA VAL A 47 23.77 0.95 38.53
C VAL A 47 22.74 1.24 37.43
N ASN A 48 23.18 1.67 36.25
CA ASN A 48 22.29 1.90 35.10
C ASN A 48 21.59 0.62 34.62
N LYS A 49 22.29 -0.52 34.61
CA LYS A 49 21.68 -1.83 34.31
C LYS A 49 20.64 -2.24 35.36
N LYS A 50 20.91 -2.03 36.65
CA LYS A 50 19.95 -2.31 37.74
C LYS A 50 18.71 -1.42 37.66
N ILE A 51 18.88 -0.12 37.39
CA ILE A 51 17.77 0.83 37.21
C ILE A 51 16.92 0.46 35.99
N ARG A 52 17.58 0.16 34.86
CA ARG A 52 16.93 -0.27 33.61
C ARG A 52 16.14 -1.57 33.81
N PHE A 53 16.70 -2.55 34.51
CA PHE A 53 16.01 -3.79 34.84
C PHE A 53 14.79 -3.55 35.74
N ARG A 54 14.94 -2.75 36.81
CA ARG A 54 13.83 -2.37 37.69
C ARG A 54 12.70 -1.66 36.94
N LEU A 55 13.07 -0.75 36.03
CA LEU A 55 12.14 -0.05 35.14
C LEU A 55 11.37 -1.03 34.25
N MET A 56 12.06 -1.95 33.59
CA MET A 56 11.40 -2.97 32.76
C MET A 56 10.44 -3.82 33.59
N VAL A 57 10.88 -4.33 34.74
CA VAL A 57 10.03 -5.16 35.63
C VAL A 57 8.78 -4.39 36.07
N THR A 58 8.94 -3.10 36.42
CA THR A 58 7.80 -2.25 36.82
C THR A 58 6.83 -2.02 35.66
N LEU A 59 7.32 -1.76 34.44
CA LEU A 59 6.49 -1.61 33.25
C LEU A 59 5.75 -2.91 32.88
N PHE A 60 6.41 -4.08 33.02
CA PHE A 60 5.78 -5.39 32.83
C PHE A 60 4.70 -5.64 33.87
N ALA A 61 4.99 -5.39 35.16
CA ALA A 61 4.03 -5.55 36.24
C ALA A 61 2.81 -4.63 36.07
N MET A 62 3.04 -3.36 35.73
CA MET A 62 2.01 -2.39 35.42
C MET A 62 1.13 -2.85 34.26
N LEU A 63 1.73 -3.26 33.13
CA LEU A 63 0.95 -3.74 31.99
C LEU A 63 0.12 -4.97 32.37
N ILE A 64 0.73 -5.97 33.00
CA ILE A 64 0.01 -7.21 33.35
C ILE A 64 -1.15 -6.89 34.30
N ALA A 65 -0.94 -6.06 35.32
CA ALA A 65 -2.00 -5.70 36.26
C ALA A 65 -3.17 -4.96 35.58
N VAL A 66 -2.86 -4.00 34.71
CA VAL A 66 -3.88 -3.23 33.97
C VAL A 66 -4.62 -4.12 32.96
N GLU A 67 -3.90 -4.93 32.18
CA GLU A 67 -4.49 -5.83 31.18
C GLU A 67 -5.38 -6.89 31.84
N VAL A 68 -4.88 -7.55 32.89
CA VAL A 68 -5.67 -8.52 33.67
C VAL A 68 -6.93 -7.86 34.24
N GLY A 69 -6.81 -6.65 34.78
CA GLY A 69 -7.94 -5.94 35.37
C GLY A 69 -9.03 -5.56 34.37
N ILE A 70 -8.64 -5.06 33.19
CA ILE A 70 -9.58 -4.70 32.12
C ILE A 70 -10.22 -5.95 31.51
N CYS A 71 -9.43 -6.96 31.14
CA CYS A 71 -9.97 -8.19 30.54
C CYS A 71 -10.87 -8.96 31.50
N MET A 72 -10.53 -8.99 32.80
CA MET A 72 -11.35 -9.66 33.81
C MET A 72 -12.70 -8.97 34.04
N SER A 73 -12.80 -7.64 33.87
CA SER A 73 -14.03 -6.87 34.13
C SER A 73 -15.01 -6.82 32.95
N ASN A 74 -14.55 -7.00 31.70
CA ASN A 74 -15.39 -6.88 30.49
C ASN A 74 -16.62 -7.83 30.47
N GLY A 75 -16.43 -9.10 30.79
CA GLY A 75 -17.53 -10.09 30.88
C GLY A 75 -18.54 -9.74 31.98
N PRO A 76 -18.08 -9.54 33.23
CA PRO A 76 -18.93 -9.17 34.36
C PRO A 76 -19.74 -7.89 34.14
N VAL A 77 -19.12 -6.82 33.61
CA VAL A 77 -19.83 -5.56 33.27
C VAL A 77 -20.99 -5.86 32.33
N THR A 78 -20.77 -6.70 31.32
CA THR A 78 -21.83 -7.09 30.36
C THR A 78 -22.98 -7.81 31.07
N ARG A 79 -22.67 -8.72 32.01
CA ARG A 79 -23.67 -9.48 32.76
C ARG A 79 -24.50 -8.60 33.70
N ILE A 80 -23.86 -7.62 34.35
CA ILE A 80 -24.54 -6.68 35.25
C ILE A 80 -25.40 -5.69 34.45
N TYR A 81 -24.93 -5.18 33.31
CA TYR A 81 -25.78 -4.36 32.44
C TYR A 81 -26.99 -5.13 31.91
N GLU A 82 -26.81 -6.41 31.55
CA GLU A 82 -27.91 -7.27 31.15
C GLU A 82 -28.93 -7.47 32.28
N SER A 83 -28.47 -7.74 33.51
CA SER A 83 -29.39 -7.95 34.64
C SER A 83 -30.16 -6.69 35.01
N ILE A 84 -29.55 -5.51 34.95
CA ILE A 84 -30.21 -4.23 35.21
C ILE A 84 -31.28 -3.96 34.15
N ALA A 85 -30.92 -4.04 32.85
CA ALA A 85 -31.86 -3.82 31.76
C ALA A 85 -33.01 -4.84 31.76
N CYS A 86 -32.72 -6.10 32.09
CA CYS A 86 -33.71 -7.16 32.22
C CYS A 86 -34.68 -6.89 33.38
N ARG A 87 -34.18 -6.51 34.56
CA ARG A 87 -35.02 -6.13 35.71
C ARG A 87 -35.91 -4.94 35.40
N GLU A 88 -35.38 -3.92 34.72
CA GLU A 88 -36.16 -2.74 34.29
C GLU A 88 -37.27 -3.12 33.29
N TYR A 89 -37.00 -4.05 32.37
CA TYR A 89 -38.03 -4.55 31.46
C TYR A 89 -39.16 -5.28 32.22
N TYR A 90 -38.82 -6.26 33.08
CA TYR A 90 -39.84 -7.03 33.79
C TYR A 90 -40.58 -6.21 34.86
N SER A 91 -39.97 -5.17 35.44
CA SER A 91 -40.69 -4.28 36.36
C SER A 91 -41.84 -3.53 35.68
N HIS A 92 -41.71 -3.24 34.37
CA HIS A 92 -42.75 -2.56 33.59
C HIS A 92 -43.79 -3.50 32.98
N TYR A 93 -43.40 -4.70 32.53
CA TYR A 93 -44.29 -5.62 31.79
C TYR A 93 -44.85 -6.77 32.64
N ASP A 94 -44.02 -7.45 33.45
CA ASP A 94 -44.44 -8.58 34.29
C ASP A 94 -43.59 -8.69 35.57
N PRO A 95 -44.01 -8.04 36.68
CA PRO A 95 -43.26 -8.03 37.93
C PRO A 95 -43.16 -9.40 38.63
N THR A 96 -43.94 -10.41 38.21
CA THR A 96 -43.97 -11.73 38.86
C THR A 96 -42.71 -12.55 38.60
N GLN A 97 -41.96 -12.23 37.54
CA GLN A 97 -40.71 -12.90 37.16
C GLN A 97 -39.49 -12.42 37.96
N ILE A 98 -39.67 -11.39 38.81
CA ILE A 98 -38.60 -10.89 39.67
C ILE A 98 -38.56 -11.77 40.94
N GLY A 99 -37.45 -12.50 41.11
CA GLY A 99 -37.26 -13.39 42.26
C GLY A 99 -37.24 -12.63 43.59
N ALA A 100 -37.40 -13.36 44.70
CA ALA A 100 -37.37 -12.78 46.06
C ALA A 100 -36.05 -12.07 46.42
N ASN A 101 -34.97 -12.36 45.69
CA ASN A 101 -33.66 -11.72 45.75
C ASN A 101 -33.57 -10.42 44.91
N GLY A 102 -34.65 -10.01 44.23
CA GLY A 102 -34.68 -8.83 43.36
C GLY A 102 -33.95 -9.02 42.03
N GLN A 103 -33.65 -10.27 41.64
CA GLN A 103 -32.98 -10.62 40.39
C GLN A 103 -33.88 -11.47 39.49
N VAL A 104 -33.67 -11.35 38.17
CA VAL A 104 -34.34 -12.16 37.14
C VAL A 104 -33.36 -13.22 36.65
N ASP A 105 -33.86 -14.42 36.40
CA ASP A 105 -33.05 -15.53 35.88
C ASP A 105 -32.44 -15.18 34.51
N GLU A 106 -31.20 -15.63 34.26
CA GLU A 106 -30.42 -15.23 33.09
C GLU A 106 -31.09 -15.62 31.78
N ASP A 107 -31.74 -16.78 31.76
CA ASP A 107 -32.40 -17.32 30.57
C ASP A 107 -33.57 -16.45 30.10
N LEU A 108 -34.25 -15.78 31.05
CA LEU A 108 -35.36 -14.86 30.78
C LEU A 108 -34.88 -13.50 30.24
N CYS A 109 -33.58 -13.19 30.37
CA CYS A 109 -32.98 -11.94 29.91
C CYS A 109 -32.49 -11.98 28.46
N LYS A 110 -32.62 -13.12 27.76
CA LYS A 110 -32.19 -13.30 26.36
C LYS A 110 -33.26 -12.85 25.33
N ILE A 111 -34.31 -12.17 25.77
CA ILE A 111 -35.33 -11.58 24.90
C ILE A 111 -34.75 -10.43 24.05
N LYS A 112 -35.33 -10.20 22.87
CA LYS A 112 -34.76 -9.27 21.89
C LYS A 112 -34.70 -7.83 22.40
N GLU A 113 -35.70 -7.39 23.17
CA GLU A 113 -35.84 -6.04 23.71
C GLU A 113 -34.66 -5.69 24.65
N VAL A 114 -34.41 -6.56 25.63
CA VAL A 114 -33.29 -6.42 26.59
C VAL A 114 -31.94 -6.45 25.87
N GLN A 115 -31.79 -7.33 24.87
CA GLN A 115 -30.52 -7.47 24.14
C GLN A 115 -30.23 -6.29 23.21
N GLN A 116 -31.27 -5.70 22.62
CA GLN A 116 -31.14 -4.47 21.82
C GLN A 116 -30.75 -3.28 22.68
N ASP A 117 -31.32 -3.15 23.88
CA ASP A 117 -30.96 -2.10 24.84
C ASP A 117 -29.54 -2.29 25.37
N LEU A 118 -29.16 -3.52 25.75
CA LEU A 118 -27.80 -3.85 26.15
C LEU A 118 -26.78 -3.52 25.05
N ALA A 119 -27.12 -3.86 23.80
CA ALA A 119 -26.28 -3.55 22.65
C ALA A 119 -26.12 -2.04 22.44
N ALA A 120 -27.20 -1.26 22.61
CA ALA A 120 -27.16 0.20 22.54
C ALA A 120 -26.26 0.78 23.63
N VAL A 121 -26.48 0.39 24.89
CA VAL A 121 -25.73 0.93 26.04
C VAL A 121 -24.23 0.72 25.85
N LYS A 122 -23.80 -0.51 25.55
CA LYS A 122 -22.38 -0.81 25.33
C LYS A 122 -21.84 -0.16 24.05
N GLY A 123 -22.64 -0.14 22.98
CA GLY A 123 -22.25 0.44 21.69
C GLY A 123 -21.95 1.92 21.75
N TYR A 124 -22.84 2.68 22.38
CA TYR A 124 -22.64 4.11 22.58
C TYR A 124 -21.54 4.40 23.59
N MET A 125 -21.38 3.57 24.63
CA MET A 125 -20.27 3.72 25.59
C MET A 125 -18.91 3.60 24.89
N GLU A 126 -18.70 2.54 24.09
CA GLU A 126 -17.48 2.35 23.30
C GLU A 126 -17.26 3.46 22.26
N PHE A 127 -18.35 4.02 21.70
CA PHE A 127 -18.29 5.18 20.82
C PHE A 127 -17.76 6.42 21.55
N PHE A 128 -18.31 6.76 22.71
CA PHE A 128 -17.87 7.94 23.48
C PHE A 128 -16.45 7.76 24.01
N ASP A 129 -16.13 6.60 24.60
CA ASP A 129 -14.79 6.27 25.09
C ASP A 129 -13.74 6.32 23.98
N GLY A 130 -14.04 5.68 22.84
CA GLY A 130 -13.17 5.66 21.67
C GLY A 130 -12.96 7.05 21.07
N THR A 131 -14.02 7.86 20.99
CA THR A 131 -13.96 9.22 20.42
C THR A 131 -13.14 10.17 21.30
N LEU A 132 -13.41 10.20 22.61
CA LEU A 132 -12.67 11.05 23.54
C LEU A 132 -11.19 10.65 23.60
N SER A 133 -10.91 9.34 23.74
CA SER A 133 -9.53 8.85 23.79
C SER A 133 -8.76 9.15 22.50
N ALA A 134 -9.42 9.06 21.33
CA ALA A 134 -8.81 9.39 20.04
C ALA A 134 -8.47 10.88 19.90
N LEU A 135 -9.41 11.76 20.27
CA LEU A 135 -9.22 13.21 20.22
C LEU A 135 -8.11 13.66 21.17
N LEU A 136 -8.01 13.04 22.34
CA LEU A 136 -7.04 13.37 23.37
C LEU A 136 -5.67 12.72 23.16
N ALA A 137 -5.55 11.73 22.26
CA ALA A 137 -4.28 11.04 22.01
C ALA A 137 -3.16 11.98 21.55
N ILE A 138 -3.47 12.93 20.66
CA ILE A 138 -2.48 13.90 20.17
C ILE A 138 -2.05 14.89 21.25
N PRO A 139 -2.95 15.63 21.94
CA PRO A 139 -2.52 16.61 22.95
C PRO A 139 -1.79 15.95 24.12
N TYR A 140 -2.26 14.80 24.62
CA TYR A 140 -1.57 14.09 25.69
C TYR A 140 -0.24 13.45 25.23
N GLY A 141 -0.14 13.01 23.97
CA GLY A 141 1.13 12.56 23.39
C GLY A 141 2.18 13.69 23.35
N LEU A 142 1.77 14.88 22.89
CA LEU A 142 2.65 16.07 22.90
C LEU A 142 3.01 16.52 24.33
N MET A 143 2.09 16.37 25.27
CA MET A 143 2.34 16.64 26.68
C MET A 143 3.40 15.68 27.24
N ALA A 144 3.36 14.39 26.87
CA ALA A 144 4.36 13.40 27.25
C ALA A 144 5.76 13.74 26.72
N ASP A 145 5.84 14.29 25.52
CA ASP A 145 7.11 14.73 24.92
C ASP A 145 7.66 16.02 25.54
N ARG A 146 6.80 16.87 26.11
CA ARG A 146 7.20 18.19 26.65
C ARG A 146 7.45 18.20 28.16
N TYR A 147 6.52 17.63 28.91
CA TYR A 147 6.50 17.64 30.37
C TYR A 147 7.07 16.35 30.98
N GLY A 148 7.40 15.36 30.15
CA GLY A 148 7.87 14.06 30.59
C GLY A 148 6.77 13.01 30.56
N ARG A 149 7.20 11.76 30.36
CA ARG A 149 6.29 10.63 30.18
C ARG A 149 5.69 10.19 31.51
N LYS A 150 6.45 10.30 32.61
CA LYS A 150 5.94 9.99 33.96
C LYS A 150 4.80 10.91 34.35
N SER A 151 4.97 12.23 34.18
CA SER A 151 3.92 13.21 34.49
C SER A 151 2.61 12.90 33.75
N THR A 152 2.73 12.55 32.47
CA THR A 152 1.55 12.28 31.62
C THR A 152 0.84 10.98 32.00
N ILE A 153 1.58 9.91 32.32
CA ILE A 153 0.95 8.65 32.76
C ILE A 153 0.32 8.79 34.16
N CYS A 154 0.91 9.58 35.06
CA CYS A 154 0.32 9.85 36.38
C CYS A 154 -1.01 10.60 36.27
N LEU A 155 -1.17 11.47 35.26
CA LEU A 155 -2.41 12.20 35.01
C LEU A 155 -3.57 11.28 34.59
N SER A 156 -3.30 10.04 34.18
CA SER A 156 -4.32 9.03 33.86
C SER A 156 -4.90 8.28 35.06
N ILE A 157 -4.22 8.30 36.21
CA ILE A 157 -4.71 7.67 37.45
C ILE A 157 -6.07 8.26 37.89
N PRO A 158 -6.23 9.59 38.07
CA PRO A 158 -7.51 10.15 38.50
C PRO A 158 -8.62 9.94 37.48
N GLY A 159 -8.32 9.96 36.17
CA GLY A 159 -9.29 9.66 35.13
C GLY A 159 -9.82 8.24 35.19
N PHE A 160 -8.93 7.25 35.40
CA PHE A 160 -9.31 5.85 35.52
C PHE A 160 -10.13 5.58 36.79
N VAL A 161 -9.68 6.12 37.93
CA VAL A 161 -10.42 5.99 39.21
C VAL A 161 -11.80 6.63 39.11
N LEU A 162 -11.89 7.85 38.56
CA LEU A 162 -13.17 8.54 38.38
C LEU A 162 -14.10 7.76 37.44
N ASN A 163 -13.58 7.21 36.33
CA ASN A 163 -14.36 6.38 35.41
C ASN A 163 -14.93 5.13 36.12
N CYS A 164 -14.09 4.39 36.86
CA CYS A 164 -14.53 3.23 37.64
C CYS A 164 -15.59 3.61 38.67
N LEU A 165 -15.41 4.71 39.41
CA LEU A 165 -16.36 5.16 40.42
C LEU A 165 -17.71 5.57 39.81
N MET A 166 -17.70 6.28 38.68
CA MET A 166 -18.93 6.67 37.98
C MET A 166 -19.69 5.45 37.45
N GLN A 167 -18.99 4.49 36.83
CA GLN A 167 -19.63 3.26 36.38
C GLN A 167 -20.16 2.42 37.56
N LEU A 168 -19.38 2.31 38.64
CA LEU A 168 -19.81 1.59 39.85
C LEU A 168 -21.08 2.21 40.45
N ALA A 169 -21.15 3.53 40.54
CA ALA A 169 -22.32 4.23 41.08
C ALA A 169 -23.60 3.94 40.27
N VAL A 170 -23.51 3.92 38.94
CA VAL A 170 -24.65 3.58 38.07
C VAL A 170 -25.08 2.12 38.25
N MET A 171 -24.12 1.18 38.34
CA MET A 171 -24.45 -0.24 38.53
C MET A 171 -24.96 -0.57 39.94
N TRP A 172 -24.49 0.15 40.96
CA TRP A 172 -24.84 -0.10 42.36
C TRP A 172 -26.20 0.48 42.75
N PHE A 173 -26.60 1.59 42.12
CA PHE A 173 -27.88 2.26 42.36
C PHE A 173 -28.77 2.26 41.11
N PRO A 174 -29.17 1.09 40.59
CA PRO A 174 -29.98 1.00 39.37
C PRO A 174 -31.38 1.60 39.53
N ASP A 175 -31.90 1.69 40.77
CA ASP A 175 -33.20 2.30 41.06
C ASP A 175 -33.17 3.84 41.02
N ILE A 176 -31.99 4.47 41.13
CA ILE A 176 -31.82 5.93 41.13
C ILE A 176 -31.36 6.42 39.75
N PHE A 177 -30.38 5.74 39.16
CA PHE A 177 -29.77 6.16 37.90
C PHE A 177 -30.19 5.24 36.76
N PRO A 178 -30.76 5.77 35.65
CA PRO A 178 -31.02 4.94 34.48
C PRO A 178 -29.70 4.48 33.87
N LEU A 179 -29.68 3.25 33.34
CA LEU A 179 -28.47 2.59 32.85
C LEU A 179 -27.71 3.43 31.80
N ARG A 180 -28.42 4.21 30.98
CA ARG A 180 -27.84 5.11 29.96
C ARG A 180 -26.95 6.23 30.55
N THR A 181 -27.11 6.56 31.83
CA THR A 181 -26.26 7.55 32.54
C THR A 181 -24.79 7.13 32.56
N VAL A 182 -24.51 5.83 32.37
CA VAL A 182 -23.14 5.31 32.31
C VAL A 182 -22.27 5.97 31.23
N TRP A 183 -22.87 6.50 30.16
CA TRP A 183 -22.15 7.25 29.12
C TRP A 183 -21.46 8.51 29.65
N ALA A 184 -21.92 9.07 30.78
CA ALA A 184 -21.25 10.20 31.43
C ALA A 184 -19.87 9.81 31.98
N SER A 185 -19.65 8.52 32.29
CA SER A 185 -18.33 8.03 32.76
C SER A 185 -17.23 8.24 31.73
N SER A 186 -17.56 8.28 30.43
CA SER A 186 -16.61 8.58 29.36
C SER A 186 -15.96 9.96 29.51
N LEU A 187 -16.64 10.93 30.14
CA LEU A 187 -16.08 12.27 30.40
C LEU A 187 -14.88 12.22 31.35
N ALA A 188 -14.75 11.18 32.17
CA ALA A 188 -13.58 10.99 33.02
C ALA A 188 -12.28 10.86 32.20
N TRP A 189 -12.37 10.41 30.93
CA TRP A 189 -11.22 10.32 30.03
C TRP A 189 -10.67 11.68 29.59
N LEU A 190 -11.39 12.79 29.83
CA LEU A 190 -10.82 14.15 29.71
C LEU A 190 -9.60 14.31 30.61
N LEU A 191 -9.57 13.60 31.73
CA LEU A 191 -8.42 13.49 32.63
C LEU A 191 -7.56 12.29 32.19
N GLY A 192 -6.36 12.58 31.67
CA GLY A 192 -5.37 11.55 31.31
C GLY A 192 -5.54 10.85 29.96
N GLY A 193 -6.57 11.20 29.17
CA GLY A 193 -6.71 10.75 27.78
C GLY A 193 -7.17 9.29 27.60
N GLY A 194 -7.48 8.60 28.70
CA GLY A 194 -8.03 7.25 28.71
C GLY A 194 -7.05 6.11 28.41
N PRO A 195 -7.57 4.87 28.28
CA PRO A 195 -6.73 3.67 28.15
C PRO A 195 -5.82 3.72 26.92
N VAL A 196 -6.29 4.31 25.81
CA VAL A 196 -5.51 4.43 24.57
C VAL A 196 -4.22 5.23 24.79
N VAL A 197 -4.31 6.35 25.52
CA VAL A 197 -3.15 7.19 25.84
C VAL A 197 -2.23 6.50 26.83
N ALA A 198 -2.79 5.88 27.88
CA ALA A 198 -2.01 5.12 28.85
C ALA A 198 -1.20 3.99 28.17
N PHE A 199 -1.84 3.17 27.33
CA PHE A 199 -1.14 2.15 26.55
C PHE A 199 -0.07 2.74 25.65
N ALA A 200 -0.36 3.82 24.91
CA ALA A 200 0.63 4.47 24.05
C ALA A 200 1.86 4.91 24.83
N ILE A 201 1.69 5.51 26.02
CA ILE A 201 2.79 5.96 26.87
C ILE A 201 3.58 4.77 27.45
N ILE A 202 2.93 3.68 27.87
CA ILE A 202 3.61 2.46 28.34
C ILE A 202 4.48 1.88 27.22
N TRP A 203 3.95 1.78 26.00
CA TRP A 203 4.69 1.27 24.85
C TRP A 203 5.86 2.17 24.46
N THR A 204 5.70 3.50 24.54
CA THR A 204 6.82 4.42 24.27
C THR A 204 7.86 4.36 25.38
N MET A 205 7.48 4.34 26.66
CA MET A 205 8.39 4.14 27.79
C MET A 205 9.19 2.84 27.64
N MET A 206 8.54 1.76 27.21
CA MET A 206 9.23 0.50 26.91
C MET A 206 10.26 0.67 25.79
N SER A 207 9.94 1.45 24.75
CA SER A 207 10.91 1.76 23.69
C SER A 207 12.14 2.52 24.22
N ASP A 208 11.95 3.46 25.14
CA ASP A 208 13.07 4.26 25.71
C ASP A 208 14.00 3.40 26.57
N VAL A 209 13.42 2.46 27.32
CA VAL A 209 14.18 1.58 28.22
C VAL A 209 14.83 0.43 27.45
N SER A 210 14.45 0.19 26.20
CA SER A 210 15.07 -0.84 25.35
C SER A 210 16.22 -0.29 24.50
N THR A 211 17.34 -1.00 24.44
CA THR A 211 18.40 -0.75 23.46
C THR A 211 17.97 -1.15 22.06
N GLU A 212 18.58 -0.56 21.03
CA GLU A 212 18.22 -0.84 19.63
C GLU A 212 18.30 -2.33 19.27
N GLU A 213 19.27 -3.05 19.86
CA GLU A 213 19.52 -4.47 19.62
C GLU A 213 18.47 -5.38 20.31
N GLU A 214 17.99 -5.01 21.50
CA GLU A 214 17.08 -5.84 22.31
C GLU A 214 15.61 -5.47 22.13
N ARG A 215 15.30 -4.29 21.57
CA ARG A 215 13.94 -3.72 21.48
C ARG A 215 12.93 -4.68 20.86
N ALA A 216 13.28 -5.33 19.77
CA ALA A 216 12.38 -6.28 19.09
C ALA A 216 12.05 -7.49 19.98
N ALA A 217 13.04 -8.03 20.70
CA ALA A 217 12.86 -9.16 21.60
C ALA A 217 12.02 -8.78 22.82
N ILE A 218 12.23 -7.58 23.37
CA ILE A 218 11.47 -7.10 24.53
C ILE A 218 10.01 -6.82 24.15
N PHE A 219 9.75 -6.14 23.04
CA PHE A 219 8.37 -5.93 22.54
C PHE A 219 7.66 -7.25 22.26
N PHE A 220 8.38 -8.25 21.76
CA PHE A 220 7.83 -9.58 21.56
C PHE A 220 7.46 -10.25 22.89
N LYS A 221 8.36 -10.26 23.88
CA LYS A 221 8.09 -10.78 25.23
C LYS A 221 6.91 -10.07 25.89
N PHE A 222 6.86 -8.75 25.75
CA PHE A 222 5.80 -7.89 26.28
C PHE A 222 4.43 -8.23 25.66
N GLY A 223 4.38 -8.41 24.33
CA GLY A 223 3.17 -8.84 23.63
C GLY A 223 2.69 -10.25 24.03
N VAL A 224 3.62 -11.21 24.18
CA VAL A 224 3.27 -12.58 24.61
C VAL A 224 2.77 -12.59 26.06
N ALA A 225 3.39 -11.82 26.95
CA ALA A 225 2.94 -11.68 28.33
C ALA A 225 1.52 -11.10 28.41
N GLY A 226 1.23 -10.05 27.63
CA GLY A 226 -0.12 -9.47 27.54
C GLY A 226 -1.17 -10.46 27.05
N MET A 227 -0.86 -11.25 26.01
CA MET A 227 -1.78 -12.29 25.52
C MET A 227 -2.01 -13.41 26.55
N GLY A 228 -0.96 -13.79 27.31
CA GLY A 228 -1.08 -14.77 28.39
C GLY A 228 -1.94 -14.25 29.55
N ALA A 229 -1.78 -12.98 29.90
CA ALA A 229 -2.61 -12.28 30.87
C ALA A 229 -4.09 -12.23 30.44
N ASP A 230 -4.37 -11.91 29.17
CA ASP A 230 -5.74 -11.90 28.62
C ASP A 230 -6.41 -13.29 28.71
N PHE A 231 -5.68 -14.37 28.39
CA PHE A 231 -6.18 -15.73 28.55
C PHE A 231 -6.53 -16.06 30.02
N ALA A 232 -5.56 -15.86 30.92
CA ALA A 232 -5.71 -16.22 32.33
C ALA A 232 -6.82 -15.40 33.01
N SER A 233 -6.87 -14.09 32.74
CA SER A 233 -7.87 -13.18 33.30
C SER A 233 -9.27 -13.45 32.79
N SER A 234 -9.46 -13.69 31.48
CA SER A 234 -10.76 -14.02 30.90
C SER A 234 -11.29 -15.38 31.37
N ALA A 235 -10.41 -16.38 31.49
CA ALA A 235 -10.78 -17.69 32.03
C ALA A 235 -11.13 -17.63 33.53
N ALA A 236 -10.33 -16.93 34.34
CA ALA A 236 -10.62 -16.69 35.74
C ALA A 236 -11.93 -15.92 35.93
N SER A 237 -12.15 -14.87 35.13
CA SER A 237 -13.38 -14.07 35.10
C SER A 237 -14.61 -14.94 34.89
N SER A 238 -14.60 -15.81 33.88
CA SER A 238 -15.71 -16.73 33.61
C SER A 238 -16.02 -17.65 34.80
N TRP A 239 -14.99 -18.20 35.44
CA TRP A 239 -15.19 -19.07 36.61
C TRP A 239 -15.76 -18.30 37.81
N LEU A 240 -15.23 -17.10 38.09
CA LEU A 240 -15.69 -16.22 39.16
C LEU A 240 -17.13 -15.71 38.91
N MET A 241 -17.49 -15.43 37.65
CA MET A 241 -18.84 -15.01 37.25
C MET A 241 -19.91 -16.06 37.54
N ALA A 242 -19.54 -17.35 37.56
CA ALA A 242 -20.47 -18.42 37.93
C ALA A 242 -20.83 -18.41 39.42
N LEU A 243 -20.01 -17.78 40.27
CA LEU A 243 -20.30 -17.57 41.70
C LEU A 243 -21.06 -16.26 41.90
N ASP A 244 -20.45 -15.14 41.50
CA ASP A 244 -21.04 -13.80 41.57
C ASP A 244 -20.33 -12.88 40.57
N PRO A 245 -21.03 -12.21 39.63
CA PRO A 245 -20.41 -11.27 38.69
C PRO A 245 -19.77 -10.04 39.37
N TRP A 246 -20.16 -9.67 40.58
CA TRP A 246 -19.54 -8.52 41.27
C TRP A 246 -18.11 -8.79 41.72
N LEU A 247 -17.79 -10.03 42.07
CA LEU A 247 -16.47 -10.45 42.54
C LEU A 247 -15.36 -10.22 41.49
N PRO A 248 -15.44 -10.76 40.26
CA PRO A 248 -14.43 -10.52 39.22
C PRO A 248 -14.40 -9.05 38.76
N LEU A 249 -15.52 -8.33 38.82
CA LEU A 249 -15.57 -6.89 38.50
C LEU A 249 -14.72 -6.07 39.47
N LEU A 250 -15.00 -6.18 40.78
CA LEU A 250 -14.30 -5.40 41.81
C LEU A 250 -12.83 -5.79 41.91
N LEU A 251 -12.53 -7.10 41.81
CA LEU A 251 -11.15 -7.58 41.76
C LEU A 251 -10.41 -7.03 40.53
N GLY A 252 -11.08 -6.96 39.36
CA GLY A 252 -10.48 -6.50 38.12
C GLY A 252 -10.18 -5.01 38.14
N TRP A 253 -11.13 -4.18 38.53
CA TRP A 253 -10.91 -2.75 38.68
C TRP A 253 -9.93 -2.41 39.80
N GLY A 254 -9.98 -3.14 40.93
CA GLY A 254 -8.99 -3.01 41.99
C GLY A 254 -7.58 -3.28 41.49
N LEU A 255 -7.38 -4.39 40.76
CA LEU A 255 -6.08 -4.73 40.18
C LEU A 255 -5.62 -3.71 39.13
N ALA A 256 -6.52 -3.22 38.27
CA ALA A 256 -6.20 -2.21 37.27
C ALA A 256 -5.75 -0.90 37.95
N VAL A 257 -6.47 -0.44 38.98
CA VAL A 257 -6.10 0.76 39.74
C VAL A 257 -4.76 0.57 40.45
N ILE A 258 -4.52 -0.57 41.12
CA ILE A 258 -3.21 -0.89 41.73
C ILE A 258 -2.10 -0.89 40.68
N GLY A 259 -2.36 -1.47 39.50
CA GLY A 259 -1.43 -1.45 38.37
C GLY A 259 -1.08 -0.03 37.93
N MET A 260 -2.07 0.85 37.84
CA MET A 260 -1.86 2.27 37.53
C MET A 260 -1.07 3.01 38.60
N PHE A 261 -1.20 2.64 39.88
CA PHE A 261 -0.39 3.22 40.96
C PHE A 261 1.10 2.86 40.85
N PHE A 262 1.48 1.76 40.19
CA PHE A 262 2.89 1.49 39.88
C PHE A 262 3.50 2.55 38.96
N ALA A 263 2.71 3.36 38.24
CA ALA A 263 3.24 4.47 37.46
C ALA A 263 3.96 5.52 38.33
N LEU A 264 3.58 5.66 39.62
CA LEU A 264 4.22 6.60 40.55
C LEU A 264 5.69 6.23 40.85
N SER A 265 6.01 4.93 40.82
CA SER A 265 7.36 4.42 41.09
C SER A 265 8.29 4.52 39.88
N LEU A 266 7.76 4.84 38.69
CA LEU A 266 8.56 5.05 37.48
C LEU A 266 9.37 6.36 37.61
N PRO A 267 10.69 6.36 37.37
CA PRO A 267 11.46 7.58 37.10
C PRO A 267 11.14 8.13 35.68
N GLU A 268 11.47 9.41 35.44
CA GLU A 268 11.33 10.01 34.12
C GLU A 268 12.27 9.34 33.11
N THR A 269 11.72 8.83 32.00
CA THR A 269 12.49 8.07 30.99
C THR A 269 13.12 8.95 29.91
N MET A 270 12.64 10.18 29.74
CA MET A 270 13.09 11.10 28.67
C MET A 270 14.52 11.61 28.85
N SER A 271 15.04 11.63 30.08
CA SER A 271 16.34 12.21 30.44
C SER A 271 17.40 11.19 30.88
N ALA A 272 17.08 9.90 30.91
CA ALA A 272 17.98 8.87 31.46
C ALA A 272 19.08 8.39 30.49
N PHE A 273 18.95 8.64 29.18
CA PHE A 273 19.94 8.25 28.18
C PHE A 273 20.19 9.40 27.19
N PRO A 274 21.25 10.21 27.37
CA PRO A 274 21.63 11.20 26.36
C PRO A 274 22.04 10.47 25.07
N ALA A 275 21.29 10.68 23.99
CA ALA A 275 21.63 10.17 22.67
C ALA A 275 23.02 10.70 22.27
N ARG A 276 23.99 9.79 22.10
CA ARG A 276 25.34 10.11 21.62
C ARG A 276 25.32 10.33 20.09
N GLY A 277 24.87 11.53 19.68
CA GLY A 277 25.09 12.18 18.36
C GLY A 277 24.02 12.00 17.26
N PRO A 278 23.96 12.86 16.21
CA PRO A 278 24.51 14.21 16.02
C PRO A 278 23.43 15.33 16.06
N LYS A 279 23.89 16.58 16.18
CA LYS A 279 23.21 17.89 16.15
C LYS A 279 21.72 17.89 15.72
N LYS A 280 20.86 18.42 16.61
CA LYS A 280 19.47 18.84 16.33
C LYS A 280 19.42 19.61 15.00
N SER A 281 18.86 18.97 13.97
CA SER A 281 18.35 19.67 12.80
C SER A 281 17.05 20.34 13.25
N ALA A 282 17.10 21.65 13.41
CA ALA A 282 15.92 22.49 13.55
C ALA A 282 15.07 22.31 12.29
N ASN A 283 13.99 21.55 12.38
CA ASN A 283 12.91 21.57 11.41
C ASN A 283 11.58 21.26 12.09
N LEU A 284 10.65 22.21 11.91
CA LEU A 284 9.24 22.24 12.25
C LEU A 284 8.87 22.76 13.66
N GLU A 285 9.06 24.07 13.82
CA GLU A 285 8.43 24.86 14.88
C GLU A 285 6.89 24.78 14.78
N LEU A 286 6.26 24.14 15.78
CA LEU A 286 4.83 24.28 16.09
C LEU A 286 4.64 25.22 17.31
N GLY A 287 5.56 26.17 17.50
CA GLY A 287 5.52 27.18 18.57
C GLY A 287 4.71 28.43 18.22
N GLN A 288 4.38 28.64 16.94
CA GLN A 288 3.73 29.88 16.47
C GLN A 288 2.20 29.88 16.56
N ILE A 289 1.56 28.83 17.09
CA ILE A 289 0.09 28.73 17.12
C ILE A 289 -0.51 29.28 18.44
N PHE A 290 0.29 29.47 19.50
CA PHE A 290 -0.21 29.93 20.81
C PHE A 290 0.47 31.17 21.39
N ALA A 291 1.47 31.75 20.72
CA ALA A 291 2.09 33.01 21.13
C ALA A 291 1.49 34.19 20.33
N GLY A 292 0.27 34.57 20.68
CA GLY A 292 -0.47 35.63 20.02
C GLY A 292 -1.33 36.42 21.00
N ASN A 293 -0.74 36.90 22.09
CA ASN A 293 -1.17 38.12 22.79
C ASN A 293 -0.17 38.45 23.91
N GLY A 294 0.52 39.57 23.77
CA GLY A 294 1.47 40.07 24.75
C GLY A 294 2.14 41.32 24.23
N ASN A 295 1.42 42.44 24.28
CA ASN A 295 1.97 43.77 24.03
C ASN A 295 3.17 44.02 24.94
N SER A 296 4.27 44.49 24.37
CA SER A 296 5.22 45.33 25.10
C SER A 296 5.44 46.58 24.26
N GLU A 297 4.87 47.68 24.75
CA GLU A 297 5.11 49.04 24.29
C GLU A 297 6.61 49.37 24.37
N TYR A 298 7.16 49.93 23.29
CA TYR A 298 8.16 50.97 23.44
C TYR A 298 7.61 52.25 22.80
N LYS A 299 7.58 53.26 23.64
CA LYS A 299 7.00 54.59 23.47
C LYS A 299 7.98 55.48 22.72
N THR A 300 7.56 56.13 21.63
CA THR A 300 8.07 57.45 21.23
C THR A 300 7.05 58.20 20.37
N VAL A 301 6.91 59.47 20.72
CA VAL A 301 5.89 60.48 20.35
C VAL A 301 6.25 61.15 19.00
N PRO A 302 5.28 61.71 18.24
CA PRO A 302 5.46 62.09 16.84
C PRO A 302 5.80 63.59 16.66
N THR A 303 6.41 63.93 15.52
CA THR A 303 6.50 65.31 15.04
C THR A 303 6.11 65.38 13.56
N LYS A 304 5.17 66.28 13.27
CA LYS A 304 4.68 66.68 11.94
C LYS A 304 5.64 67.67 11.29
N GLU A 305 5.66 67.70 9.95
CA GLU A 305 5.79 68.87 9.04
C GLU A 305 5.43 68.33 7.64
N GLN A 306 4.31 68.72 7.01
CA GLN A 306 4.14 69.87 6.07
C GLN A 306 5.03 69.72 4.82
N ASP A 307 4.60 69.85 3.55
CA ASP A 307 3.45 70.45 2.86
C ASP A 307 3.41 69.86 1.40
N GLN A 308 2.24 69.58 0.80
CA GLN A 308 1.56 70.34 -0.29
C GLN A 308 2.25 70.16 -1.68
N GLU A 309 1.64 69.62 -2.76
CA GLU A 309 0.58 70.11 -3.67
C GLU A 309 0.15 68.94 -4.62
N VAL A 310 -1.12 68.59 -4.88
CA VAL A 310 -2.15 69.16 -5.79
C VAL A 310 -2.01 68.80 -7.29
N SER A 311 -2.94 67.92 -7.75
CA SER A 311 -3.79 67.97 -8.97
C SER A 311 -3.36 67.48 -10.37
N SER A 312 -4.36 66.85 -11.02
CA SER A 312 -4.73 66.72 -12.45
C SER A 312 -3.89 65.77 -13.31
N ASP A 313 -4.41 64.66 -13.83
CA ASP A 313 -5.56 64.37 -14.75
C ASP A 313 -5.05 64.08 -16.18
N ASP A 314 -5.69 63.09 -16.80
CA ASP A 314 -5.80 62.76 -18.23
C ASP A 314 -5.08 61.54 -18.84
N GLU A 315 -5.81 61.01 -19.82
CA GLU A 315 -5.93 59.66 -20.37
C GLU A 315 -4.87 59.22 -21.41
N ASP A 316 -4.93 57.91 -21.70
CA ASP A 316 -4.82 57.26 -23.03
C ASP A 316 -3.52 56.58 -23.54
N THR A 317 -3.76 55.33 -23.98
CA THR A 317 -3.06 54.51 -25.03
C THR A 317 -1.87 53.60 -24.67
N ALA A 318 -2.01 52.31 -25.01
CA ALA A 318 -1.00 51.23 -24.99
C ALA A 318 -0.02 51.32 -26.20
N PRO A 319 0.95 50.40 -26.47
CA PRO A 319 1.52 49.27 -25.71
C PRO A 319 3.08 49.23 -25.69
N GLY A 320 3.71 48.42 -24.82
CA GLY A 320 5.15 48.11 -24.93
C GLY A 320 5.74 47.37 -23.72
N GLU A 321 6.38 46.24 -23.97
CA GLU A 321 7.10 45.44 -22.97
C GLU A 321 8.35 46.15 -22.44
N SER A 322 8.58 46.12 -21.12
CA SER A 322 9.89 45.77 -20.52
C SER A 322 9.97 45.98 -18.99
N TYR A 323 10.44 44.91 -18.33
CA TYR A 323 11.22 44.79 -17.10
C TYR A 323 10.89 45.58 -15.80
N ALA A 324 10.54 44.75 -14.80
CA ALA A 324 11.06 44.72 -13.44
C ALA A 324 10.56 45.71 -12.38
N TYR A 325 10.13 45.08 -11.27
CA TYR A 325 10.16 45.54 -9.88
C TYR A 325 9.13 46.59 -9.47
N GLU A 326 8.02 46.17 -8.85
CA GLU A 326 7.44 46.98 -7.79
C GLU A 326 6.63 46.21 -6.72
N LYS A 327 7.13 46.39 -5.49
CA LYS A 327 6.44 46.57 -4.21
C LYS A 327 4.91 46.38 -4.20
N SER A 328 4.49 45.32 -3.51
CA SER A 328 3.13 45.08 -3.04
C SER A 328 2.66 46.20 -2.08
N GLY A 329 1.89 47.16 -2.60
CA GLY A 329 0.98 47.99 -1.81
C GLY A 329 -0.29 47.20 -1.47
N ALA A 330 -0.56 47.05 -0.18
CA ALA A 330 -1.68 46.27 0.34
C ALA A 330 -3.03 46.96 0.13
N GLY A 331 -3.82 46.45 -0.82
CA GLY A 331 -5.27 46.61 -0.82
C GLY A 331 -5.91 45.53 0.06
N THR A 332 -6.33 45.92 1.27
CA THR A 332 -6.99 45.06 2.27
C THR A 332 -8.37 44.61 1.79
N THR A 333 -8.41 43.62 0.90
CA THR A 333 -9.65 42.86 0.66
C THR A 333 -9.85 41.95 1.87
N LYS A 334 -10.96 42.12 2.60
CA LYS A 334 -11.36 41.26 3.72
C LYS A 334 -11.35 39.79 3.25
N ARG A 335 -10.25 39.08 3.51
CA ARG A 335 -10.04 37.70 3.08
C ARG A 335 -10.99 36.79 3.85
N THR A 336 -11.78 36.03 3.13
CA THR A 336 -12.76 35.09 3.67
C THR A 336 -12.07 34.07 4.58
N PHE A 337 -12.53 33.92 5.83
CA PHE A 337 -12.02 32.96 6.80
C PHE A 337 -11.87 31.54 6.21
N PHE A 338 -12.82 31.12 5.36
CA PHE A 338 -12.79 29.85 4.64
C PHE A 338 -11.61 29.72 3.67
N ALA A 339 -11.15 30.79 3.03
CA ALA A 339 -9.98 30.74 2.15
C ALA A 339 -8.68 30.57 2.95
N THR A 340 -8.58 31.22 4.11
CA THR A 340 -7.45 31.05 5.05
C THR A 340 -7.45 29.65 5.65
N LEU A 341 -8.61 29.13 6.05
CA LEU A 341 -8.77 27.77 6.57
C LEU A 341 -8.42 26.73 5.51
N LYS A 342 -8.95 26.87 4.29
CA LYS A 342 -8.65 25.98 3.16
C LYS A 342 -7.15 25.94 2.85
N ARG A 343 -6.47 27.09 2.87
CA ARG A 343 -5.01 27.15 2.64
C ARG A 343 -4.22 26.48 3.77
N ARG A 344 -4.64 26.67 5.03
CA ARG A 344 -4.02 26.00 6.20
C ARG A 344 -4.20 24.48 6.16
N VAL A 345 -5.41 24.02 5.85
CA VAL A 345 -5.71 22.59 5.66
C VAL A 345 -4.88 22.02 4.50
N TYR A 346 -4.82 22.71 3.36
CA TYR A 346 -4.04 22.25 2.22
C TYR A 346 -2.53 22.18 2.54
N ALA A 347 -1.98 23.16 3.25
CA ALA A 347 -0.58 23.14 3.68
C ALA A 347 -0.29 21.99 4.65
N TYR A 348 -1.23 21.66 5.55
CA TYR A 348 -1.10 20.52 6.48
C TYR A 348 -1.17 19.16 5.76
N PHE A 349 -2.05 19.02 4.76
CA PHE A 349 -2.22 17.78 4.01
C PHE A 349 -1.25 17.61 2.83
N ALA A 350 -0.60 18.68 2.36
CA ALA A 350 0.34 18.62 1.24
C ALA A 350 1.47 17.58 1.41
N PRO A 351 2.11 17.41 2.59
CA PRO A 351 3.11 16.37 2.81
C PRO A 351 2.58 14.93 2.77
N TYR A 352 1.26 14.75 2.74
CA TYR A 352 0.58 13.44 2.68
C TYR A 352 0.06 13.11 1.27
N SER A 353 0.32 13.96 0.27
CA SER A 353 -0.16 13.78 -1.09
C SER A 353 0.30 12.47 -1.73
N PHE A 354 1.44 11.92 -1.31
CA PHE A 354 1.97 10.64 -1.79
C PHE A 354 1.00 9.47 -1.56
N ILE A 355 0.19 9.53 -0.51
CA ILE A 355 -0.80 8.50 -0.14
C ILE A 355 -1.92 8.46 -1.16
N VAL A 356 -2.47 9.62 -1.51
CA VAL A 356 -3.58 9.73 -2.48
C VAL A 356 -3.09 9.47 -3.91
N GLN A 357 -1.84 9.81 -4.21
CA GLN A 357 -1.23 9.55 -5.52
C GLN A 357 -1.01 8.06 -5.78
N ASN A 358 -0.62 7.29 -4.76
CA ASN A 358 -0.36 5.86 -4.92
C ASN A 358 -1.56 5.00 -4.50
N ARG A 359 -2.29 4.50 -5.51
CA ARG A 359 -3.45 3.62 -5.33
C ARG A 359 -3.17 2.38 -4.47
N GLN A 360 -1.94 1.86 -4.49
CA GLN A 360 -1.56 0.69 -3.69
C GLN A 360 -1.52 1.01 -2.19
N ILE A 361 -1.02 2.20 -1.83
CA ILE A 361 -0.99 2.66 -0.43
C ILE A 361 -2.41 2.86 0.07
N MET A 362 -3.27 3.53 -0.71
CA MET A 362 -4.69 3.69 -0.35
C MET A 362 -5.41 2.36 -0.12
N LEU A 363 -5.19 1.36 -0.98
CA LEU A 363 -5.79 0.03 -0.82
C LEU A 363 -5.30 -0.66 0.47
N LEU A 364 -4.00 -0.61 0.77
CA LEU A 364 -3.47 -1.19 2.00
C LEU A 364 -3.96 -0.43 3.25
N LEU A 365 -4.07 0.90 3.18
CA LEU A 365 -4.66 1.72 4.25
C LEU A 365 -6.14 1.38 4.50
N SER A 366 -6.93 1.17 3.45
CA SER A 366 -8.32 0.70 3.60
C SER A 366 -8.40 -0.67 4.30
N ALA A 367 -7.40 -1.52 4.08
CA ALA A 367 -7.38 -2.84 4.70
C ALA A 367 -7.07 -2.78 6.22
N PHE A 368 -6.31 -1.79 6.68
CA PHE A 368 -6.14 -1.52 8.12
C PHE A 368 -7.45 -1.05 8.76
N LEU A 369 -8.19 -0.18 8.08
CA LEU A 369 -9.50 0.28 8.53
C LEU A 369 -10.46 -0.90 8.69
N VAL A 370 -10.56 -1.77 7.68
CA VAL A 370 -11.44 -2.96 7.73
C VAL A 370 -11.00 -3.95 8.80
N TYR A 371 -9.69 -4.16 8.97
CA TYR A 371 -9.18 -5.02 10.04
C TYR A 371 -9.60 -4.51 11.42
N ARG A 372 -9.49 -3.20 11.67
CA ARG A 372 -9.93 -2.60 12.95
C ARG A 372 -11.43 -2.57 13.09
N LEU A 373 -12.19 -2.35 12.02
CA LEU A 373 -13.64 -2.46 12.03
C LEU A 373 -14.08 -3.84 12.54
N SER A 374 -13.48 -4.91 11.99
CA SER A 374 -13.79 -6.27 12.43
C SER A 374 -13.30 -6.58 13.84
N ARG A 375 -12.07 -6.20 14.21
CA ARG A 375 -11.56 -6.44 15.58
C ARG A 375 -12.31 -5.62 16.62
N GLY A 376 -12.75 -4.42 16.26
CA GLY A 376 -13.63 -3.55 17.07
C GLY A 376 -14.98 -4.17 17.36
N SER A 377 -15.38 -5.26 16.68
CA SER A 377 -16.59 -6.04 17.01
C SER A 377 -16.38 -7.07 18.12
N SER A 378 -15.15 -7.26 18.61
CA SER A 378 -14.83 -8.41 19.49
C SER A 378 -15.54 -8.33 20.83
N TRP A 379 -15.86 -7.14 21.33
CA TRP A 379 -16.55 -6.92 22.59
C TRP A 379 -18.04 -7.31 22.55
N PHE A 380 -18.65 -7.34 21.35
CA PHE A 380 -20.02 -7.83 21.13
C PHE A 380 -20.09 -9.36 21.03
N LEU A 381 -18.97 -10.02 20.78
CA LEU A 381 -18.96 -11.44 20.45
C LEU A 381 -19.45 -12.32 21.60
N VAL A 382 -19.17 -11.95 22.85
CA VAL A 382 -19.69 -12.63 24.05
C VAL A 382 -21.22 -12.54 24.10
N GLN A 383 -21.78 -11.34 23.89
CA GLN A 383 -23.23 -11.11 23.83
C GLN A 383 -23.87 -11.89 22.68
N TYR A 384 -23.26 -11.88 21.49
CA TYR A 384 -23.72 -12.66 20.35
C TYR A 384 -23.77 -14.17 20.65
N ILE A 385 -22.70 -14.73 21.24
CA ILE A 385 -22.67 -16.17 21.57
C ILE A 385 -23.78 -16.49 22.57
N SER A 386 -23.94 -15.67 23.60
CA SER A 386 -24.98 -15.87 24.62
C SER A 386 -26.39 -15.78 24.04
N THR A 387 -26.69 -14.77 23.21
CA THR A 387 -28.01 -14.61 22.58
C THR A 387 -28.30 -15.67 21.51
N ARG A 388 -27.30 -16.04 20.71
CA ARG A 388 -27.45 -16.97 19.60
C ARG A 388 -27.62 -18.41 20.06
N PHE A 389 -26.82 -18.84 21.03
CA PHE A 389 -26.75 -20.23 21.50
C PHE A 389 -27.47 -20.46 22.83
N LYS A 390 -28.05 -19.40 23.43
CA LYS A 390 -28.64 -19.43 24.78
C LYS A 390 -27.66 -19.95 25.83
N TRP A 391 -26.40 -19.59 25.66
CA TRP A 391 -25.36 -19.88 26.65
C TRP A 391 -25.34 -18.78 27.69
N THR A 392 -24.90 -19.12 28.91
CA THR A 392 -24.64 -18.11 29.92
C THR A 392 -23.51 -17.19 29.46
N LEU A 393 -23.52 -15.92 29.87
CA LEU A 393 -22.43 -14.98 29.56
C LEU A 393 -21.09 -15.47 30.12
N ALA A 394 -21.10 -16.24 31.22
CA ALA A 394 -19.91 -16.88 31.78
C ALA A 394 -19.31 -17.92 30.83
N GLU A 395 -20.11 -18.81 30.24
CA GLU A 395 -19.66 -19.81 29.26
C GLU A 395 -19.17 -19.16 27.96
N ALA A 396 -19.88 -18.13 27.48
CA ALA A 396 -19.46 -17.37 26.31
C ALA A 396 -18.11 -16.65 26.53
N ASN A 397 -17.89 -16.11 27.73
CA ASN A 397 -16.62 -15.49 28.12
C ASN A 397 -15.49 -16.53 28.20
N PHE A 398 -15.77 -17.73 28.71
CA PHE A 398 -14.82 -18.84 28.70
C PHE A 398 -14.36 -19.19 27.29
N LEU A 399 -15.31 -19.31 26.34
CA LEU A 399 -14.98 -19.62 24.94
C LEU A 399 -14.08 -18.54 24.31
N MET A 400 -14.27 -17.29 24.69
CA MET A 400 -13.45 -16.17 24.21
C MET A 400 -12.02 -16.19 24.71
N SER A 401 -11.77 -16.72 25.92
CA SER A 401 -10.41 -16.88 26.47
C SER A 401 -9.52 -17.76 25.56
N PHE A 402 -10.07 -18.71 24.80
CA PHE A 402 -9.27 -19.53 23.89
C PHE A 402 -8.59 -18.75 22.75
N LYS A 403 -9.05 -17.54 22.42
CA LYS A 403 -8.47 -16.75 21.31
C LYS A 403 -6.97 -16.46 21.52
N PRO A 404 -6.52 -15.86 22.65
CA PRO A 404 -5.09 -15.73 22.93
C PRO A 404 -4.34 -17.06 22.98
N ALA A 405 -4.93 -18.11 23.57
CA ALA A 405 -4.31 -19.44 23.67
C ALA A 405 -3.97 -20.05 22.30
N LEU A 406 -4.73 -19.73 21.27
CA LEU A 406 -4.49 -20.15 19.88
C LEU A 406 -3.56 -19.20 19.12
N THR A 407 -3.63 -17.92 19.44
CA THR A 407 -2.84 -16.86 18.78
C THR A 407 -1.35 -16.95 19.16
N ILE A 408 -1.04 -17.34 20.40
CA ILE A 408 0.34 -17.46 20.90
C ILE A 408 1.14 -18.55 20.13
N PRO A 409 0.70 -19.82 20.03
CA PRO A 409 1.42 -20.83 19.25
C PRO A 409 1.50 -20.50 17.76
N LEU A 410 0.46 -19.85 17.23
CA LEU A 410 0.43 -19.40 15.83
C LEU A 410 1.59 -18.43 15.56
N PHE A 411 1.81 -17.44 16.43
CA PHE A 411 2.89 -16.47 16.25
C PHE A 411 4.28 -17.00 16.64
N LEU A 412 4.38 -17.87 17.64
CA LEU A 412 5.67 -18.42 18.10
C LEU A 412 6.22 -19.52 17.19
N PHE A 413 5.37 -20.42 16.71
CA PHE A 413 5.81 -21.65 16.05
C PHE A 413 5.36 -21.69 14.60
N VAL A 414 4.07 -21.49 14.34
CA VAL A 414 3.47 -21.72 13.02
C VAL A 414 3.93 -20.68 12.01
N LEU A 415 3.77 -19.38 12.32
CA LEU A 415 4.12 -18.30 11.40
C LEU A 415 5.63 -18.28 11.11
N PRO A 416 6.55 -18.46 12.08
CA PRO A 416 7.97 -18.56 11.81
C PRO A 416 8.35 -19.83 11.03
N ALA A 417 7.71 -20.98 11.26
CA ALA A 417 7.95 -22.20 10.49
C ALA A 417 7.51 -22.05 9.03
N ILE A 418 6.32 -21.50 8.79
CA ILE A 418 5.81 -21.19 7.45
C ILE A 418 6.74 -20.17 6.77
N SER A 419 7.12 -19.10 7.48
CA SER A 419 8.03 -18.06 6.98
C SER A 419 9.38 -18.66 6.56
N ARG A 420 10.00 -19.51 7.40
CA ARG A 420 11.26 -20.21 7.08
C ARG A 420 11.12 -21.10 5.84
N ARG A 421 10.01 -21.83 5.71
CA ARG A 421 9.76 -22.70 4.55
C ARG A 421 9.50 -21.92 3.26
N LEU A 422 8.76 -20.81 3.33
CA LEU A 422 8.51 -19.96 2.17
C LEU A 422 9.74 -19.15 1.75
N LEU A 423 10.59 -18.72 2.68
CA LEU A 423 11.84 -18.02 2.37
C LEU A 423 12.82 -18.88 1.57
N LYS A 424 12.78 -20.21 1.74
CA LYS A 424 13.55 -21.14 0.88
C LYS A 424 13.12 -21.12 -0.58
N THR A 425 11.90 -20.68 -0.89
CA THR A 425 11.30 -20.77 -2.23
C THR A 425 10.95 -19.42 -2.85
N MET A 426 10.90 -18.33 -2.07
CA MET A 426 10.34 -17.04 -2.50
C MET A 426 11.13 -15.85 -1.97
N LYS A 427 11.10 -14.74 -2.73
CA LYS A 427 11.62 -13.43 -2.27
C LYS A 427 10.80 -12.89 -1.08
N PRO A 428 11.40 -12.12 -0.16
CA PRO A 428 10.72 -11.62 1.05
C PRO A 428 9.41 -10.88 0.78
N THR A 429 9.38 -9.97 -0.19
CA THR A 429 8.18 -9.20 -0.55
C THR A 429 7.04 -10.07 -1.13
N GLN A 430 7.39 -11.13 -1.86
CA GLN A 430 6.42 -12.07 -2.41
C GLN A 430 5.86 -13.00 -1.33
N LYS A 431 6.71 -13.40 -0.38
CA LYS A 431 6.29 -14.14 0.81
C LYS A 431 5.26 -13.33 1.60
N ASP A 432 5.60 -12.10 1.96
CA ASP A 432 4.73 -11.24 2.79
C ASP A 432 3.39 -11.00 2.09
N LEU A 433 3.42 -10.77 0.78
CA LEU A 433 2.20 -10.60 -0.02
C LEU A 433 1.34 -11.87 -0.08
N ARG A 434 1.93 -13.05 -0.32
CA ARG A 434 1.17 -14.31 -0.32
C ARG A 434 0.60 -14.63 1.04
N LEU A 435 1.39 -14.44 2.09
CA LEU A 435 0.99 -14.72 3.45
C LEU A 435 -0.13 -13.76 3.87
N MET A 436 -0.02 -12.48 3.52
CA MET A 436 -1.08 -11.48 3.72
C MET A 436 -2.39 -11.89 3.02
N ARG A 437 -2.33 -12.38 1.77
CA ARG A 437 -3.53 -12.86 1.03
C ARG A 437 -4.19 -14.07 1.68
N ILE A 438 -3.39 -15.01 2.18
CA ILE A 438 -3.89 -16.17 2.90
C ILE A 438 -4.54 -15.71 4.22
N SER A 439 -3.87 -14.81 4.95
CA SER A 439 -4.38 -14.28 6.22
C SER A 439 -5.71 -13.51 6.06
N ILE A 440 -5.86 -12.65 5.04
CA ILE A 440 -7.14 -11.97 4.80
C ILE A 440 -8.23 -12.94 4.34
N GLY A 441 -7.87 -14.02 3.62
CA GLY A 441 -8.79 -15.11 3.30
C GLY A 441 -9.29 -15.84 4.55
N PHE A 442 -8.39 -16.16 5.48
CA PHE A 442 -8.75 -16.73 6.78
C PHE A 442 -9.61 -15.79 7.62
N LEU A 443 -9.32 -14.48 7.63
CA LEU A 443 -10.17 -13.49 8.28
C LEU A 443 -11.57 -13.44 7.66
N ALA A 444 -11.69 -13.43 6.34
CA ALA A 444 -12.97 -13.38 5.64
C ALA A 444 -13.81 -14.64 5.87
N VAL A 445 -13.22 -15.83 5.70
CA VAL A 445 -13.94 -17.10 5.88
C VAL A 445 -14.26 -17.34 7.36
N GLY A 446 -13.33 -17.03 8.27
CA GLY A 446 -13.56 -17.16 9.71
C GLY A 446 -14.63 -16.22 10.24
N THR A 447 -14.64 -14.94 9.82
CA THR A 447 -15.71 -13.99 10.17
C THR A 447 -17.06 -14.44 9.61
N LEU A 448 -17.11 -14.86 8.35
CA LEU A 448 -18.34 -15.36 7.74
C LEU A 448 -18.88 -16.59 8.48
N GLY A 449 -18.00 -17.51 8.85
CA GLY A 449 -18.35 -18.71 9.62
C GLY A 449 -18.92 -18.39 11.00
N ILE A 450 -18.41 -17.36 11.70
CA ILE A 450 -18.99 -16.89 12.97
C ILE A 450 -20.42 -16.40 12.76
N GLY A 451 -20.66 -15.58 11.73
CA GLY A 451 -21.99 -15.02 11.43
C GLY A 451 -23.00 -16.08 10.99
N LEU A 452 -22.58 -17.07 10.18
CA LEU A 452 -23.47 -18.13 9.70
C LEU A 452 -23.64 -19.30 10.69
N SER A 453 -22.90 -19.31 11.80
CA SER A 453 -22.94 -20.43 12.74
C SER A 453 -24.34 -20.60 13.37
N SER A 454 -24.93 -21.76 13.14
CA SER A 454 -26.17 -22.21 13.79
C SER A 454 -25.90 -23.09 15.01
N HIS A 455 -24.71 -23.70 15.07
CA HIS A 455 -24.27 -24.55 16.18
C HIS A 455 -22.84 -24.21 16.62
N VAL A 456 -22.53 -24.50 17.87
CA VAL A 456 -21.22 -24.29 18.50
C VAL A 456 -20.11 -25.05 17.77
N PHE A 457 -20.43 -26.25 17.22
CA PHE A 457 -19.51 -27.05 16.41
C PHE A 457 -19.02 -26.33 15.14
N MET A 458 -19.78 -25.37 14.62
CA MET A 458 -19.36 -24.53 13.50
C MET A 458 -18.68 -23.24 13.99
N LEU A 459 -19.08 -22.73 15.15
CA LEU A 459 -18.50 -21.52 15.76
C LEU A 459 -17.03 -21.72 16.12
N ILE A 460 -16.67 -22.80 16.81
CA ILE A 460 -15.29 -23.02 17.31
C ILE A 460 -14.27 -23.09 16.16
N PRO A 461 -14.46 -23.89 15.09
CA PRO A 461 -13.58 -23.87 13.92
C PRO A 461 -13.52 -22.51 13.23
N SER A 462 -14.61 -21.75 13.22
CA SER A 462 -14.65 -20.41 12.63
C SER A 462 -13.83 -19.39 13.43
N LEU A 463 -13.87 -19.47 14.76
CA LEU A 463 -13.02 -18.67 15.66
C LEU A 463 -11.53 -19.03 15.49
N LEU A 464 -11.22 -20.32 15.38
CA LEU A 464 -9.86 -20.82 15.07
C LEU A 464 -9.35 -20.29 13.71
N LEU A 465 -10.21 -20.32 12.69
CA LEU A 465 -9.85 -19.85 11.37
C LEU A 465 -9.66 -18.32 11.36
N GLN A 466 -10.53 -17.56 12.03
CA GLN A 466 -10.39 -16.11 12.17
C GLN A 466 -9.08 -15.74 12.91
N THR A 467 -8.78 -16.41 14.03
CA THR A 467 -7.56 -16.15 14.82
C THR A 467 -6.28 -16.48 14.04
N SER A 468 -6.31 -17.52 13.21
CA SER A 468 -5.22 -17.86 12.27
C SER A 468 -4.91 -16.74 11.26
N GLY A 469 -5.89 -15.88 10.97
CA GLY A 469 -5.76 -14.71 10.11
C GLY A 469 -5.17 -13.45 10.78
N SER A 470 -4.93 -13.47 12.10
CA SER A 470 -4.47 -12.30 12.88
C SER A 470 -3.12 -11.72 12.41
N GLY A 471 -2.27 -12.54 11.77
CA GLY A 471 -1.02 -12.10 11.14
C GLY A 471 -1.16 -11.06 10.04
N PHE A 472 -2.37 -10.87 9.50
CA PHE A 472 -2.67 -9.94 8.41
C PHE A 472 -2.18 -8.51 8.69
N VAL A 473 -2.43 -7.98 9.89
CA VAL A 473 -2.08 -6.57 10.23
C VAL A 473 -0.57 -6.34 10.20
N PHE A 474 0.21 -7.31 10.67
CA PHE A 474 1.66 -7.23 10.70
C PHE A 474 2.26 -7.33 9.29
N LEU A 475 1.74 -8.25 8.47
CA LEU A 475 2.19 -8.44 7.09
C LEU A 475 1.84 -7.24 6.22
N THR A 476 0.65 -6.66 6.41
CA THR A 476 0.22 -5.44 5.73
C THR A 476 1.12 -4.26 6.13
N ARG A 477 1.49 -4.16 7.42
CA ARG A 477 2.39 -3.10 7.93
C ARG A 477 3.82 -3.26 7.40
N SER A 478 4.31 -4.49 7.25
CA SER A 478 5.59 -4.76 6.60
C SER A 478 5.57 -4.46 5.11
N LEU A 479 4.46 -4.71 4.40
CA LEU A 479 4.37 -4.47 2.97
C LEU A 479 4.23 -2.99 2.62
N ILE A 480 3.39 -2.25 3.34
CA ILE A 480 3.13 -0.83 3.06
C ILE A 480 4.37 0.05 3.24
N THR A 481 5.27 -0.30 4.18
CA THR A 481 6.54 0.40 4.39
C THR A 481 7.53 0.21 3.24
N THR A 482 7.40 -0.86 2.46
CA THR A 482 8.23 -1.06 1.25
C THR A 482 7.80 -0.19 0.06
N LEU A 483 6.61 0.42 0.13
CA LEU A 483 6.04 1.26 -0.93
C LEU A 483 6.30 2.76 -0.71
N VAL A 484 6.89 3.12 0.44
CA VAL A 484 7.04 4.50 0.91
C VAL A 484 8.51 4.79 1.18
N LYS A 485 8.97 6.01 0.89
CA LYS A 485 10.35 6.40 1.16
C LYS A 485 10.61 6.47 2.67
N ARG A 486 11.86 6.25 3.10
CA ARG A 486 12.25 6.26 4.53
C ARG A 486 11.81 7.54 5.26
N GLU A 487 11.92 8.68 4.60
CA GLU A 487 11.51 10.02 5.08
C GLU A 487 9.99 10.24 5.27
N GLU A 488 9.17 9.36 4.71
CA GLU A 488 7.70 9.43 4.76
C GLU A 488 7.09 8.36 5.70
N THR A 489 7.92 7.46 6.25
CA THR A 489 7.45 6.33 7.08
C THR A 489 6.77 6.74 8.37
N ALA A 490 7.28 7.77 9.06
CA ALA A 490 6.66 8.29 10.29
C ALA A 490 5.24 8.82 10.02
N ARG A 491 5.09 9.62 8.95
CA ARG A 491 3.80 10.14 8.48
C ARG A 491 2.82 9.03 8.12
N LEU A 492 3.30 7.95 7.50
CA LEU A 492 2.51 6.77 7.17
C LEU A 492 1.97 6.09 8.44
N PHE A 493 2.80 5.88 9.46
CA PHE A 493 2.36 5.26 10.71
C PHE A 493 1.33 6.11 11.46
N THR A 494 1.51 7.42 11.52
CA THR A 494 0.50 8.32 12.09
C THR A 494 -0.87 8.14 11.42
N ILE A 495 -0.89 8.08 10.08
CA ILE A 495 -2.14 7.89 9.33
C ILE A 495 -2.74 6.51 9.55
N ILE A 496 -1.92 5.46 9.62
CA ILE A 496 -2.39 4.12 9.96
C ILE A 496 -3.11 4.16 11.31
N GLU A 497 -2.51 4.73 12.35
CA GLU A 497 -3.13 4.79 13.68
C GLU A 497 -4.40 5.64 13.72
N VAL A 498 -4.43 6.78 13.01
CA VAL A 498 -5.65 7.59 12.85
C VAL A 498 -6.78 6.80 12.18
N LEU A 499 -6.48 6.11 11.07
CA LEU A 499 -7.46 5.24 10.40
C LEU A 499 -7.92 4.10 11.30
N GLN A 500 -7.02 3.53 12.09
CA GLN A 500 -7.35 2.45 13.02
C GLN A 500 -8.27 2.92 14.15
N SER A 501 -8.08 4.15 14.64
CA SER A 501 -8.94 4.79 15.61
C SER A 501 -10.33 5.10 15.03
N MET A 502 -10.38 5.70 13.83
CA MET A 502 -11.63 5.90 13.10
C MET A 502 -12.38 4.58 12.86
N GLY A 503 -11.65 3.51 12.55
CA GLY A 503 -12.23 2.17 12.38
C GLY A 503 -12.94 1.65 13.62
N ASN A 504 -12.45 1.97 14.82
CA ASN A 504 -13.10 1.58 16.08
C ASN A 504 -14.39 2.36 16.33
N VAL A 505 -14.37 3.67 16.07
CA VAL A 505 -15.55 4.55 16.19
C VAL A 505 -16.62 4.17 15.17
N ILE A 506 -16.23 3.84 13.95
CA ILE A 506 -17.16 3.33 12.92
C ILE A 506 -17.69 1.96 13.36
N ALA A 507 -16.85 1.09 13.93
CA ALA A 507 -17.28 -0.22 14.41
C ALA A 507 -18.37 -0.10 15.48
N SER A 508 -18.18 0.73 16.49
CA SER A 508 -19.15 0.85 17.60
C SER A 508 -20.53 1.29 17.11
N LEU A 509 -20.63 2.24 16.18
CA LEU A 509 -21.92 2.66 15.60
C LEU A 509 -22.50 1.65 14.61
N SER A 510 -21.69 1.21 13.63
CA SER A 510 -22.18 0.34 12.55
C SER A 510 -22.54 -1.06 13.04
N ILE A 511 -21.78 -1.62 13.99
CA ILE A 511 -22.00 -2.97 14.48
C ILE A 511 -23.18 -3.00 15.44
N THR A 512 -23.35 -1.99 16.29
CA THR A 512 -24.52 -1.87 17.18
C THR A 512 -25.81 -1.84 16.38
N THR A 513 -25.88 -0.97 15.37
CA THR A 513 -27.08 -0.83 14.52
C THR A 513 -27.37 -2.10 13.72
N VAL A 514 -26.35 -2.70 13.08
CA VAL A 514 -26.51 -3.93 12.31
C VAL A 514 -26.85 -5.13 13.21
N PHE A 515 -26.32 -5.17 14.43
CA PHE A 515 -26.66 -6.21 15.40
C PHE A 515 -28.11 -6.08 15.88
N GLN A 516 -28.59 -4.87 16.15
CA GLN A 516 -30.00 -4.61 16.49
C GLN A 516 -30.95 -5.04 15.36
N ILE A 517 -30.64 -4.69 14.11
CA ILE A 517 -31.39 -5.16 12.92
C ILE A 517 -31.34 -6.69 12.83
N GLY A 518 -30.18 -7.29 13.09
CA GLY A 518 -30.03 -8.75 13.11
C GLY A 518 -30.90 -9.44 14.17
N LEU A 519 -31.08 -8.81 15.34
CA LEU A 519 -31.97 -9.28 16.39
C LEU A 519 -33.45 -9.16 15.99
N GLU A 520 -33.85 -8.10 15.28
CA GLU A 520 -35.24 -7.95 14.77
C GLU A 520 -35.60 -9.02 13.75
N LEU A 521 -34.69 -9.29 12.81
CA LEU A 521 -34.88 -10.29 11.77
C LEU A 521 -34.84 -11.73 12.30
N GLY A 522 -34.12 -11.96 13.40
CA GLY A 522 -34.00 -13.27 14.05
C GLY A 522 -33.35 -14.35 13.18
N GLY A 523 -33.31 -15.58 13.70
CA GLY A 523 -32.79 -16.73 12.97
C GLY A 523 -31.34 -16.52 12.48
N PRO A 524 -30.97 -16.84 11.23
CA PRO A 524 -29.60 -16.70 10.72
C PRO A 524 -29.11 -15.24 10.67
N TRP A 525 -30.02 -14.26 10.72
CA TRP A 525 -29.68 -12.85 10.60
C TRP A 525 -29.11 -12.22 11.88
N ILE A 526 -29.15 -12.92 13.02
CA ILE A 526 -28.50 -12.47 14.26
C ILE A 526 -26.97 -12.25 14.04
N GLY A 527 -26.37 -13.03 13.13
CA GLY A 527 -24.95 -12.90 12.76
C GLY A 527 -24.63 -11.83 11.72
N LEU A 528 -25.57 -10.95 11.36
CA LEU A 528 -25.44 -9.99 10.25
C LEU A 528 -24.22 -9.07 10.38
N ALA A 529 -23.85 -8.66 11.61
CA ALA A 529 -22.66 -7.85 11.85
C ALA A 529 -21.35 -8.54 11.42
N TRP A 530 -21.25 -9.86 11.63
CA TRP A 530 -20.10 -10.65 11.18
C TRP A 530 -20.13 -10.89 9.67
N MET A 531 -21.32 -11.02 9.07
CA MET A 531 -21.47 -11.08 7.61
C MET A 531 -21.07 -9.76 6.95
N MET A 532 -21.41 -8.61 7.54
CA MET A 532 -20.97 -7.29 7.09
C MET A 532 -19.44 -7.15 7.15
N THR A 533 -18.81 -7.57 8.24
CA THR A 533 -17.34 -7.49 8.34
C THR A 533 -16.64 -8.49 7.41
N ALA A 534 -17.21 -9.68 7.20
CA ALA A 534 -16.73 -10.65 6.22
C ALA A 534 -16.78 -10.10 4.80
N THR A 535 -17.90 -9.46 4.40
CA THR A 535 -18.02 -8.83 3.07
C THR A 535 -16.99 -7.71 2.92
N ALA A 536 -16.78 -6.87 3.94
CA ALA A 536 -15.70 -5.86 3.92
C ALA A 536 -14.30 -6.46 3.73
N PHE A 537 -14.00 -7.62 4.36
CA PHE A 537 -12.75 -8.34 4.12
C PHE A 537 -12.65 -8.88 2.70
N THR A 538 -13.73 -9.45 2.14
CA THR A 538 -13.71 -9.94 0.75
C THR A 538 -13.50 -8.81 -0.26
N LEU A 539 -14.13 -7.65 -0.05
CA LEU A 539 -13.93 -6.46 -0.87
C LEU A 539 -12.47 -5.98 -0.78
N SER A 540 -11.92 -5.91 0.43
CA SER A 540 -10.52 -5.55 0.65
C SER A 540 -9.55 -6.55 0.00
N SER A 541 -9.84 -7.85 0.10
CA SER A 541 -9.06 -8.93 -0.53
C SER A 541 -9.10 -8.84 -2.05
N SER A 542 -10.28 -8.58 -2.63
CA SER A 542 -10.46 -8.38 -4.07
C SER A 542 -9.70 -7.15 -4.58
N GLY A 543 -9.50 -6.12 -3.75
CA GLY A 543 -8.67 -4.96 -4.05
C GLY A 543 -7.16 -5.25 -3.95
N ILE A 544 -6.72 -6.19 -3.12
CA ILE A 544 -5.29 -6.52 -2.96
C ILE A 544 -4.78 -7.51 -4.02
N ALA A 545 -5.67 -8.38 -4.54
CA ALA A 545 -5.31 -9.43 -5.50
C ALA A 545 -4.84 -8.93 -6.90
N PRO A 546 -5.52 -7.97 -7.57
CA PRO A 546 -5.13 -7.50 -8.90
C PRO A 546 -4.08 -6.39 -8.89
N PHE A 547 -3.97 -5.60 -7.82
CA PHE A 547 -3.17 -4.36 -7.81
C PHE A 547 -1.72 -4.54 -7.32
N LEU A 548 -1.38 -5.69 -6.73
CA LEU A 548 -0.01 -6.10 -6.41
C LEU A 548 0.31 -7.42 -7.15
N PRO A 549 0.66 -7.36 -8.45
CA PRO A 549 0.97 -8.57 -9.22
C PRO A 549 2.25 -9.21 -8.67
N ILE A 550 2.16 -10.50 -8.33
CA ILE A 550 3.31 -11.34 -8.02
C ILE A 550 4.02 -11.59 -9.36
N PRO A 551 5.33 -11.36 -9.51
CA PRO A 551 6.04 -11.89 -10.68
C PRO A 551 5.89 -13.42 -10.67
N PRO A 552 5.60 -14.05 -11.81
CA PRO A 552 5.28 -15.47 -11.88
C PRO A 552 6.41 -16.30 -11.27
N GLN A 553 6.06 -17.11 -10.27
CA GLN A 553 6.98 -18.10 -9.68
C GLN A 553 7.01 -19.38 -10.54
N PRO A 554 8.10 -20.16 -10.50
CA PRO A 554 8.10 -21.52 -11.02
C PRO A 554 6.97 -22.33 -10.37
N ALA A 555 6.37 -23.23 -11.16
CA ALA A 555 5.18 -23.98 -10.75
C ALA A 555 5.42 -24.71 -9.42
N SER A 556 4.58 -24.43 -8.41
CA SER A 556 4.55 -25.25 -7.19
C SER A 556 3.99 -26.64 -7.54
N TYR A 557 4.48 -27.70 -6.89
CA TYR A 557 4.04 -29.09 -7.12
C TYR A 557 2.51 -29.27 -7.11
N ILE A 558 1.79 -28.46 -6.33
CA ILE A 558 0.32 -28.49 -6.22
C ILE A 558 -0.38 -27.92 -7.47
N GLN A 559 0.27 -27.02 -8.22
CA GLN A 559 -0.31 -26.40 -9.42
C GLN A 559 -0.11 -27.23 -10.69
N ILE A 560 0.80 -28.20 -10.67
CA ILE A 560 1.10 -29.07 -11.82
C ILE A 560 -0.13 -29.85 -12.31
N PRO A 561 -0.91 -30.55 -11.45
CA PRO A 561 -2.08 -31.30 -11.92
C PRO A 561 -3.14 -30.39 -12.56
N VAL A 562 -3.36 -29.20 -12.00
CA VAL A 562 -4.30 -28.21 -12.58
C VAL A 562 -3.83 -27.73 -13.95
N ARG A 563 -2.51 -27.50 -14.12
CA ARG A 563 -1.93 -27.10 -15.41
C ARG A 563 -2.05 -28.18 -16.48
N ILE A 564 -1.82 -29.44 -16.10
CA ILE A 564 -2.00 -30.59 -16.98
C ILE A 564 -3.47 -30.70 -17.41
N LEU A 565 -4.39 -30.62 -16.45
CA LEU A 565 -5.83 -30.66 -16.72
C LEU A 565 -6.27 -29.55 -17.67
N LEU A 566 -5.87 -28.29 -17.40
CA LEU A 566 -6.20 -27.15 -18.26
C LEU A 566 -5.63 -27.32 -19.68
N PHE A 567 -4.41 -27.83 -19.80
CA PHE A 567 -3.79 -28.07 -21.11
C PHE A 567 -4.60 -29.09 -21.92
N TRP A 568 -4.95 -30.24 -21.33
CA TRP A 568 -5.69 -31.30 -22.03
C TRP A 568 -7.12 -30.90 -22.41
N ILE A 569 -7.78 -30.05 -21.61
CA ILE A 569 -9.11 -29.53 -21.94
C ILE A 569 -9.03 -28.50 -23.07
N ARG A 570 -8.06 -27.58 -23.01
CA ARG A 570 -7.98 -26.44 -23.94
C ARG A 570 -7.33 -26.79 -25.27
N LEU A 571 -6.41 -27.75 -25.31
CA LEU A 571 -5.73 -28.17 -26.55
C LEU A 571 -6.70 -28.59 -27.67
N PRO A 572 -7.66 -29.52 -27.46
CA PRO A 572 -8.57 -29.92 -28.53
C PRO A 572 -9.47 -28.75 -28.98
N LEU A 573 -9.94 -27.92 -28.04
CA LEU A 573 -10.73 -26.73 -28.35
C LEU A 573 -9.93 -25.72 -29.17
N PHE A 574 -8.67 -25.47 -28.81
CA PHE A 574 -7.79 -24.53 -29.47
C PHE A 574 -7.44 -24.99 -30.89
N VAL A 575 -7.14 -26.28 -31.05
CA VAL A 575 -6.87 -26.88 -32.37
C VAL A 575 -8.13 -26.81 -33.25
N PHE A 576 -9.30 -27.15 -32.71
CA PHE A 576 -10.57 -27.04 -33.44
C PHE A 576 -10.87 -25.61 -33.89
N ALA A 577 -10.69 -24.61 -33.01
CA ALA A 577 -10.90 -23.20 -33.35
C ALA A 577 -9.92 -22.70 -34.41
N CYS A 578 -8.64 -23.09 -34.33
CA CYS A 578 -7.65 -22.73 -35.34
C CYS A 578 -7.95 -23.39 -36.70
N LEU A 579 -8.22 -24.70 -36.72
CA LEU A 579 -8.51 -25.44 -37.96
C LEU A 579 -9.79 -24.94 -38.63
N SER A 580 -10.87 -24.75 -37.86
CA SER A 580 -12.13 -24.22 -38.40
C SER A 580 -11.94 -22.83 -39.02
N TYR A 581 -11.14 -21.95 -38.39
CA TYR A 581 -10.87 -20.63 -38.94
C TYR A 581 -10.04 -20.69 -40.24
N PHE A 582 -8.86 -21.32 -40.21
CA PHE A 582 -7.93 -21.30 -41.35
C PHE A 582 -8.31 -22.23 -42.51
N LEU A 583 -9.09 -23.30 -42.27
CA LEU A 583 -9.51 -24.22 -43.34
C LEU A 583 -10.88 -23.87 -43.93
N VAL A 584 -11.78 -23.29 -43.13
CA VAL A 584 -13.19 -23.12 -43.53
C VAL A 584 -13.62 -21.65 -43.47
N LEU A 585 -13.61 -21.02 -42.28
CA LEU A 585 -14.22 -19.71 -42.08
C LEU A 585 -13.52 -18.58 -42.82
N GLN A 586 -12.21 -18.67 -43.08
CA GLN A 586 -11.50 -17.61 -43.81
C GLN A 586 -11.92 -17.52 -45.30
N TRP A 587 -12.36 -18.63 -45.89
CA TRP A 587 -12.75 -18.73 -47.31
C TRP A 587 -14.23 -18.42 -47.55
N LEU A 588 -15.06 -18.55 -46.51
CA LEU A 588 -16.47 -18.18 -46.57
C LEU A 588 -16.62 -16.65 -46.54
N PRO A 589 -17.62 -16.08 -47.24
CA PRO A 589 -17.94 -14.65 -47.22
C PRO A 589 -18.65 -14.25 -45.92
N ILE A 590 -18.09 -14.66 -44.79
CA ILE A 590 -18.51 -14.24 -43.46
C ILE A 590 -18.02 -12.79 -43.32
N GLY A 591 -18.94 -11.84 -43.16
CA GLY A 591 -18.60 -10.42 -43.01
C GLY A 591 -17.55 -10.16 -41.93
N SER A 592 -16.97 -8.95 -41.91
CA SER A 592 -15.88 -8.58 -40.99
C SER A 592 -16.20 -8.88 -39.52
N LEU A 593 -17.47 -8.81 -39.12
CA LEU A 593 -17.93 -9.11 -37.76
C LEU A 593 -17.72 -10.59 -37.39
N GLY A 594 -18.07 -11.54 -38.27
CA GLY A 594 -17.90 -12.96 -37.98
C GLY A 594 -16.42 -13.39 -37.99
N LYS A 595 -15.61 -12.79 -38.87
CA LYS A 595 -14.14 -12.99 -38.84
C LYS A 595 -13.55 -12.50 -37.51
N LYS A 596 -13.93 -11.30 -37.05
CA LYS A 596 -13.50 -10.78 -35.74
C LYS A 596 -13.96 -11.68 -34.60
N ALA A 597 -15.21 -12.13 -34.58
CA ALA A 597 -15.74 -13.02 -33.55
C ALA A 597 -14.94 -14.33 -33.45
N SER A 598 -14.64 -14.96 -34.59
CA SER A 598 -13.86 -16.20 -34.61
C SER A 598 -12.41 -16.02 -34.11
N LEU A 599 -11.76 -14.88 -34.42
CA LEU A 599 -10.43 -14.55 -33.89
C LEU A 599 -10.47 -14.30 -32.37
N TRP A 600 -11.54 -13.68 -31.85
CA TRP A 600 -11.76 -13.55 -30.41
C TRP A 600 -11.98 -14.90 -29.73
N CYS A 601 -12.65 -15.86 -30.38
CA CYS A 601 -12.75 -17.23 -29.86
C CYS A 601 -11.37 -17.89 -29.75
N ILE A 602 -10.50 -17.72 -30.76
CA ILE A 602 -9.12 -18.24 -30.72
C ILE A 602 -8.31 -17.63 -29.56
N LEU A 603 -8.50 -16.34 -29.25
CA LEU A 603 -7.85 -15.68 -28.10
C LEU A 603 -8.49 -16.06 -26.75
N GLY A 604 -9.79 -16.35 -26.73
CA GLY A 604 -10.53 -16.68 -25.51
C GLY A 604 -10.18 -18.06 -24.92
N ILE A 605 -9.88 -19.05 -25.76
CA ILE A 605 -9.53 -20.42 -25.33
C ILE A 605 -8.30 -20.47 -24.41
N PRO A 606 -7.15 -19.84 -24.74
CA PRO A 606 -6.03 -19.72 -23.81
C PRO A 606 -6.29 -18.73 -22.65
N SER A 607 -7.50 -18.21 -22.52
CA SER A 607 -7.92 -17.29 -21.47
C SER A 607 -7.25 -15.92 -21.52
N ILE A 608 -7.12 -15.37 -22.72
CA ILE A 608 -6.74 -13.97 -22.97
C ILE A 608 -8.02 -13.13 -22.99
N TRP A 609 -8.66 -12.96 -21.83
CA TRP A 609 -9.88 -12.16 -21.69
C TRP A 609 -9.60 -10.73 -21.21
N TRP A 610 -8.43 -10.51 -20.60
CA TRP A 610 -8.09 -9.23 -19.97
C TRP A 610 -7.05 -8.49 -20.80
N ILE A 611 -7.51 -7.48 -21.54
CA ILE A 611 -6.68 -6.63 -22.39
C ILE A 611 -6.70 -5.20 -21.83
N ASP A 612 -5.56 -4.76 -21.32
CA ASP A 612 -5.38 -3.38 -20.82
C ASP A 612 -4.93 -2.50 -21.97
N LEU A 613 -5.89 -1.90 -22.68
CA LEU A 613 -5.65 -0.92 -23.74
C LEU A 613 -5.46 0.48 -23.13
N GLN A 614 -4.38 1.17 -23.51
CA GLN A 614 -4.18 2.58 -23.15
C GLN A 614 -3.57 3.32 -24.34
N VAL A 615 -4.20 4.44 -24.69
CA VAL A 615 -3.71 5.39 -25.70
C VAL A 615 -2.90 6.46 -24.98
N ASP A 616 -1.74 6.81 -25.52
CA ASP A 616 -0.85 7.81 -24.93
C ASP A 616 -1.56 9.19 -24.88
N GLY A 617 -1.40 9.89 -23.76
CA GLY A 617 -2.03 11.21 -23.54
C GLY A 617 -3.53 11.23 -23.20
N VAL A 618 -4.19 10.09 -22.92
CA VAL A 618 -5.63 10.03 -22.54
C VAL A 618 -5.83 9.40 -21.15
N ARG A 619 -6.63 10.04 -20.28
CA ARG A 619 -7.00 9.49 -18.95
C ARG A 619 -7.95 8.28 -19.11
N LYS A 620 -7.69 7.20 -18.37
CA LYS A 620 -8.53 5.97 -18.36
C LYS A 620 -10.00 6.35 -18.09
N GLY A 621 -10.90 5.99 -19.01
CA GLY A 621 -12.35 6.23 -18.91
C GLY A 621 -12.92 7.27 -19.91
N SER A 622 -12.08 8.09 -20.54
CA SER A 622 -12.54 9.10 -21.51
C SER A 622 -12.48 8.66 -22.99
N LEU A 623 -12.19 7.38 -23.26
CA LEU A 623 -12.02 6.87 -24.64
C LEU A 623 -13.25 7.21 -25.49
N HIS A 624 -14.46 6.88 -25.03
CA HIS A 624 -15.70 6.96 -25.81
C HIS A 624 -16.06 8.37 -26.34
N LYS A 625 -15.51 9.45 -25.76
CA LYS A 625 -15.88 10.84 -26.11
C LYS A 625 -14.92 11.53 -27.11
N GLN A 626 -13.76 10.96 -27.40
CA GLN A 626 -12.75 11.58 -28.29
C GLN A 626 -12.33 10.58 -29.38
N HIS A 627 -13.17 10.35 -30.39
CA HIS A 627 -12.86 9.36 -31.43
C HIS A 627 -13.06 9.89 -32.86
N GLN A 628 -11.92 10.07 -33.55
CA GLN A 628 -11.66 9.47 -34.86
C GLN A 628 -10.16 9.52 -35.21
N ASN A 629 -9.45 10.59 -34.84
CA ASN A 629 -8.05 10.79 -35.31
C ASN A 629 -6.93 10.14 -34.45
N ARG A 630 -7.24 9.53 -33.30
CA ARG A 630 -6.22 8.99 -32.37
C ARG A 630 -6.08 7.46 -32.34
N LEU A 631 -6.99 6.74 -32.98
CA LEU A 631 -6.87 5.29 -33.18
C LEU A 631 -6.53 4.99 -34.64
N PRO A 632 -5.82 3.89 -34.93
CA PRO A 632 -5.59 3.48 -36.31
C PRO A 632 -6.91 3.23 -37.04
N GLY A 633 -7.10 3.93 -38.16
CA GLY A 633 -8.26 3.81 -39.05
C GLY A 633 -7.89 3.35 -40.46
N PRO A 634 -8.85 3.30 -41.39
CA PRO A 634 -8.57 3.06 -42.81
C PRO A 634 -7.52 4.03 -43.36
N GLY A 635 -6.60 3.55 -44.19
CA GLY A 635 -5.53 4.38 -44.77
C GLY A 635 -4.42 4.80 -43.78
N SER A 636 -4.30 4.16 -42.62
CA SER A 636 -3.20 4.38 -41.67
C SER A 636 -2.23 3.19 -41.60
N ILE A 637 -1.00 3.45 -41.16
CA ILE A 637 0.02 2.42 -40.94
C ILE A 637 0.19 2.16 -39.45
N ILE A 638 0.21 0.89 -39.05
CA ILE A 638 0.46 0.44 -37.69
C ILE A 638 1.87 -0.15 -37.64
N ALA A 639 2.79 0.53 -36.96
CA ALA A 639 4.13 0.03 -36.69
C ALA A 639 4.11 -0.71 -35.34
N SER A 640 4.03 -2.03 -35.37
CA SER A 640 3.87 -2.85 -34.16
C SER A 640 5.19 -3.48 -33.70
N SER A 641 5.42 -3.50 -32.38
CA SER A 641 6.44 -4.38 -31.80
C SER A 641 6.13 -5.84 -32.12
N PHE A 642 7.14 -6.66 -32.42
CA PHE A 642 6.94 -8.07 -32.75
C PHE A 642 7.57 -8.98 -31.69
N THR A 643 6.75 -9.63 -30.87
CA THR A 643 7.20 -10.42 -29.71
C THR A 643 6.60 -11.82 -29.66
N SER A 644 5.39 -12.00 -30.17
CA SER A 644 4.63 -13.24 -30.08
C SER A 644 3.77 -13.47 -31.35
N PRO A 645 3.49 -14.72 -31.74
CA PRO A 645 2.49 -15.02 -32.78
C PRO A 645 1.09 -14.47 -32.45
N ILE A 646 0.79 -14.24 -31.17
CA ILE A 646 -0.49 -13.68 -30.72
C ILE A 646 -0.64 -12.21 -31.15
N ASP A 647 0.47 -11.50 -31.39
CA ASP A 647 0.46 -10.10 -31.84
C ASP A 647 -0.34 -9.97 -33.15
N ALA A 648 -0.10 -10.88 -34.11
CA ALA A 648 -0.80 -10.90 -35.38
C ALA A 648 -2.29 -11.24 -35.22
N VAL A 649 -2.63 -12.19 -34.34
CA VAL A 649 -4.04 -12.59 -34.08
C VAL A 649 -4.81 -11.44 -33.44
N TYR A 650 -4.21 -10.76 -32.46
CA TYR A 650 -4.84 -9.61 -31.79
C TYR A 650 -5.04 -8.43 -32.74
N LEU A 651 -4.01 -8.07 -33.52
CA LEU A 651 -4.12 -6.98 -34.49
C LEU A 651 -5.17 -7.28 -35.56
N ALA A 652 -5.29 -8.54 -36.00
CA ALA A 652 -6.35 -8.99 -36.90
C ALA A 652 -7.75 -8.88 -36.27
N ALA A 653 -7.90 -9.27 -35.01
CA ALA A 653 -9.18 -9.24 -34.30
C ALA A 653 -9.73 -7.81 -34.09
N ILE A 654 -8.83 -6.82 -33.93
CA ILE A 654 -9.21 -5.42 -33.71
C ILE A 654 -9.38 -4.67 -35.03
N PHE A 655 -8.32 -4.63 -35.85
CA PHE A 655 -8.18 -3.67 -36.96
C PHE A 655 -8.51 -4.25 -38.34
N ASP A 656 -8.63 -5.58 -38.47
CA ASP A 656 -8.72 -6.27 -39.78
C ASP A 656 -7.70 -5.75 -40.83
N PRO A 657 -6.39 -5.75 -40.50
CA PRO A 657 -5.37 -5.10 -41.30
C PRO A 657 -4.82 -6.00 -42.40
N ILE A 658 -4.02 -5.39 -43.28
CA ILE A 658 -3.15 -6.10 -44.20
C ILE A 658 -1.77 -6.22 -43.56
N PHE A 659 -1.27 -7.44 -43.43
CA PHE A 659 0.04 -7.68 -42.83
C PHE A 659 1.14 -7.58 -43.88
N THR A 660 2.24 -6.95 -43.49
CA THR A 660 3.46 -6.89 -44.28
C THR A 660 4.67 -7.30 -43.46
N ALA A 661 5.65 -7.91 -44.13
CA ALA A 661 6.94 -8.23 -43.55
C ALA A 661 8.03 -7.28 -44.05
N CYS A 662 8.84 -6.80 -43.11
CA CYS A 662 10.00 -5.96 -43.38
C CYS A 662 11.30 -6.77 -43.32
N TYR A 663 12.33 -6.24 -43.99
CA TYR A 663 13.70 -6.75 -43.96
C TYR A 663 14.67 -5.61 -43.63
N PRO A 664 15.83 -5.90 -43.00
CA PRO A 664 16.74 -4.87 -42.51
C PRO A 664 17.39 -4.02 -43.61
N ASN A 665 17.69 -4.62 -44.77
CA ASN A 665 18.49 -3.97 -45.83
C ASN A 665 17.66 -3.46 -47.02
N THR A 666 16.33 -3.55 -46.97
CA THR A 666 15.46 -3.15 -48.07
C THR A 666 14.33 -2.25 -47.59
N SER A 667 14.03 -1.23 -48.38
CA SER A 667 12.89 -0.33 -48.17
C SER A 667 11.55 -0.95 -48.58
N ASP A 668 11.58 -2.03 -49.35
CA ASP A 668 10.36 -2.68 -49.82
C ASP A 668 9.84 -3.72 -48.81
N VAL A 669 8.53 -3.94 -48.85
CA VAL A 669 7.82 -4.87 -47.97
C VAL A 669 7.18 -6.02 -48.74
N GLU A 670 7.12 -7.18 -48.09
CA GLU A 670 6.41 -8.37 -48.59
C GLU A 670 4.99 -8.39 -48.02
N GLN A 671 3.97 -8.49 -48.88
CA GLN A 671 2.59 -8.71 -48.42
C GLN A 671 2.42 -10.16 -47.93
N ILE A 672 1.98 -10.35 -46.68
CA ILE A 672 1.84 -11.68 -46.06
C ILE A 672 0.42 -11.93 -45.57
N SER A 673 0.02 -13.21 -45.50
CA SER A 673 -1.24 -13.61 -44.88
C SER A 673 -1.14 -13.63 -43.35
N LEU A 674 -2.29 -13.65 -42.65
CA LEU A 674 -2.33 -13.82 -41.20
C LEU A 674 -1.62 -15.11 -40.75
N LEU A 675 -1.85 -16.22 -41.44
CA LEU A 675 -1.18 -17.49 -41.14
C LEU A 675 0.33 -17.37 -41.33
N GLN A 676 0.77 -16.70 -42.40
CA GLN A 676 2.20 -16.47 -42.66
C GLN A 676 2.83 -15.55 -41.60
N ALA A 677 2.11 -14.52 -41.12
CA ALA A 677 2.56 -13.67 -40.01
C ALA A 677 2.76 -14.47 -38.71
N ILE A 678 1.82 -15.36 -38.38
CA ILE A 678 1.91 -16.26 -37.22
C ILE A 678 3.10 -17.22 -37.38
N LEU A 679 3.23 -17.87 -38.53
CA LEU A 679 4.33 -18.83 -38.78
C LEU A 679 5.70 -18.14 -38.77
N ARG A 680 5.79 -16.89 -39.23
CA ARG A 680 7.02 -16.10 -39.21
C ARG A 680 7.48 -15.79 -37.78
N ALA A 681 6.56 -15.69 -36.81
CA ALA A 681 6.91 -15.53 -35.39
C ALA A 681 7.64 -16.75 -34.80
N PHE A 682 7.49 -17.93 -35.41
CA PHE A 682 8.20 -19.17 -35.06
C PHE A 682 9.43 -19.44 -35.92
N GLY A 683 9.58 -18.71 -37.02
CA GLY A 683 10.66 -18.88 -38.00
C GLY A 683 11.99 -18.27 -37.55
N ALA A 684 13.09 -18.74 -38.16
CA ALA A 684 14.40 -18.14 -37.95
C ALA A 684 14.46 -16.70 -38.54
N PRO A 685 15.22 -15.78 -37.92
CA PRO A 685 15.45 -14.44 -38.48
C PRO A 685 16.03 -14.54 -39.89
N ARG A 686 15.45 -13.78 -40.84
CA ARG A 686 15.89 -13.74 -42.24
C ARG A 686 16.44 -12.34 -42.57
N PRO A 687 17.70 -12.21 -42.98
CA PRO A 687 18.27 -10.91 -43.33
C PRO A 687 17.79 -10.40 -44.70
N ASN A 688 17.50 -11.30 -45.64
CA ASN A 688 17.06 -10.96 -47.00
C ASN A 688 15.73 -11.65 -47.35
N ALA A 689 15.01 -11.08 -48.31
CA ALA A 689 13.81 -11.69 -48.87
C ALA A 689 14.15 -12.97 -49.68
N PRO A 690 13.25 -13.97 -49.73
CA PRO A 690 13.44 -15.15 -50.58
C PRO A 690 13.53 -14.76 -52.08
N PRO A 691 14.32 -15.47 -52.90
CA PRO A 691 14.65 -15.06 -54.27
C PRO A 691 13.47 -14.97 -55.27
N ASN A 692 12.26 -15.41 -54.90
CA ASN A 692 11.05 -15.38 -55.74
C ASN A 692 9.88 -14.56 -55.14
N THR A 693 10.11 -13.73 -54.12
CA THR A 693 9.03 -12.92 -53.51
C THR A 693 8.82 -11.60 -54.21
N LYS A 694 7.55 -11.26 -54.48
CA LYS A 694 7.16 -9.93 -54.99
C LYS A 694 7.24 -8.90 -53.85
N LEU A 695 8.24 -8.02 -53.93
CA LEU A 695 8.40 -6.89 -53.03
C LEU A 695 7.60 -5.68 -53.54
N THR A 696 6.97 -4.95 -52.64
CA THR A 696 6.12 -3.79 -52.93
C THR A 696 6.38 -2.68 -51.92
N THR A 697 6.18 -1.41 -52.30
CA THR A 697 6.29 -0.27 -51.37
C THR A 697 5.02 -0.12 -50.51
N LEU A 698 5.14 0.55 -49.36
CA LEU A 698 3.96 0.81 -48.50
C LEU A 698 2.94 1.72 -49.19
N ASP A 699 3.40 2.71 -49.96
CA ASP A 699 2.54 3.59 -50.77
C ASP A 699 1.70 2.80 -51.81
N ALA A 700 2.31 1.85 -52.51
CA ALA A 700 1.60 0.99 -53.46
C ALA A 700 0.54 0.11 -52.78
N LEU A 701 0.74 -0.28 -51.52
CA LEU A 701 -0.25 -1.05 -50.76
C LEU A 701 -1.39 -0.18 -50.22
N LEU A 702 -1.10 1.06 -49.82
CA LEU A 702 -2.11 2.02 -49.36
C LEU A 702 -3.07 2.39 -50.50
N SER A 703 -2.54 2.67 -51.69
CA SER A 703 -3.34 2.95 -52.89
C SER A 703 -4.19 1.75 -53.32
N LYS A 704 -3.68 0.52 -53.17
CA LYS A 704 -4.41 -0.72 -53.49
C LYS A 704 -5.52 -1.04 -52.49
N TYR A 705 -5.38 -0.66 -51.22
CA TYR A 705 -6.33 -1.01 -50.16
C TYR A 705 -6.68 0.18 -49.24
N PRO A 706 -7.40 1.20 -49.75
CA PRO A 706 -7.69 2.42 -48.98
C PRO A 706 -8.59 2.18 -47.77
N GLY A 707 -9.43 1.14 -47.80
CA GLY A 707 -10.41 0.82 -46.75
C GLY A 707 -9.85 0.06 -45.53
N ARG A 708 -8.56 -0.29 -45.49
CA ARG A 708 -7.98 -1.12 -44.42
C ARG A 708 -6.63 -0.56 -43.94
N PRO A 709 -6.32 -0.64 -42.64
CA PRO A 709 -4.99 -0.28 -42.15
C PRO A 709 -3.93 -1.32 -42.55
N ILE A 710 -2.69 -0.88 -42.67
CA ILE A 710 -1.54 -1.76 -42.95
C ILE A 710 -0.73 -1.95 -41.68
N VAL A 711 -0.47 -3.19 -41.29
CA VAL A 711 0.39 -3.53 -40.16
C VAL A 711 1.77 -3.94 -40.67
N THR A 712 2.79 -3.22 -40.21
CA THR A 712 4.20 -3.55 -40.44
C THR A 712 4.85 -3.99 -39.13
N PHE A 713 5.76 -4.95 -39.22
CA PHE A 713 6.64 -5.36 -38.11
C PHE A 713 8.06 -4.85 -38.36
N PRO A 714 8.38 -3.60 -37.98
CA PRO A 714 9.63 -2.94 -38.37
C PRO A 714 10.88 -3.54 -37.73
N GLU A 715 10.76 -4.28 -36.62
CA GLU A 715 11.89 -4.99 -35.97
C GLU A 715 12.39 -6.21 -36.78
N CYS A 716 11.73 -6.57 -37.89
CA CYS A 716 12.06 -7.67 -38.83
C CYS A 716 12.09 -9.09 -38.23
N THR A 717 12.09 -9.24 -36.91
CA THR A 717 12.15 -10.51 -36.18
C THR A 717 11.53 -10.38 -34.80
N THR A 718 11.14 -11.50 -34.19
CA THR A 718 10.53 -11.52 -32.86
C THR A 718 11.53 -11.20 -31.75
N THR A 719 11.11 -10.51 -30.69
CA THR A 719 11.97 -10.26 -29.53
C THR A 719 11.40 -10.83 -28.24
N ASN A 720 12.18 -10.80 -27.17
CA ASN A 720 11.70 -11.14 -25.83
C ASN A 720 10.97 -9.98 -25.14
N GLY A 721 10.73 -8.85 -25.84
CA GLY A 721 10.04 -7.68 -25.32
C GLY A 721 10.81 -6.87 -24.26
N ARG A 722 12.13 -7.09 -24.12
CA ARG A 722 13.01 -6.36 -23.19
C ARG A 722 13.76 -5.18 -23.81
N ALA A 723 13.88 -5.15 -25.13
CA ALA A 723 14.50 -4.08 -25.91
C ALA A 723 13.83 -3.97 -27.28
N ILE A 724 13.94 -2.81 -27.92
CA ILE A 724 13.52 -2.58 -29.31
C ILE A 724 14.74 -2.66 -30.22
N LEU A 725 14.64 -3.48 -31.26
CA LEU A 725 15.69 -3.61 -32.29
C LEU A 725 15.67 -2.41 -33.26
N PRO A 726 16.77 -2.16 -34.00
CA PRO A 726 16.79 -1.17 -35.08
C PRO A 726 15.67 -1.45 -36.08
N LEU A 727 14.95 -0.40 -36.47
CA LEU A 727 13.81 -0.50 -37.37
C LEU A 727 14.27 -0.60 -38.82
N SER A 728 13.51 -1.34 -39.63
CA SER A 728 13.70 -1.40 -41.10
C SER A 728 13.46 -0.03 -41.76
N PRO A 729 14.24 0.33 -42.81
CA PRO A 729 14.00 1.53 -43.61
C PRO A 729 12.67 1.49 -44.38
N ALA A 730 11.94 0.37 -44.36
CA ALA A 730 10.65 0.25 -45.03
C ALA A 730 9.62 1.32 -44.64
N LEU A 731 9.67 1.82 -43.40
CA LEU A 731 8.77 2.88 -42.94
C LEU A 731 8.98 4.22 -43.68
N LEU A 732 10.14 4.42 -44.32
CA LEU A 732 10.44 5.63 -45.09
C LEU A 732 9.68 5.70 -46.42
N THR A 733 9.18 4.57 -46.92
CA THR A 733 8.35 4.51 -48.14
C THR A 733 6.90 4.94 -47.92
N THR A 734 6.60 5.53 -46.75
CA THR A 734 5.26 5.97 -46.37
C THR A 734 4.99 7.38 -46.92
N PRO A 735 3.81 7.64 -47.52
CA PRO A 735 3.46 8.98 -47.99
C PRO A 735 3.43 9.99 -46.84
N PRO A 736 3.86 11.25 -47.06
CA PRO A 736 4.01 12.24 -46.00
C PRO A 736 2.70 12.58 -45.27
N SER A 737 1.56 12.46 -45.95
CA SER A 737 0.22 12.69 -45.39
C SER A 737 -0.33 11.54 -44.53
N THR A 738 0.37 10.40 -44.45
CA THR A 738 -0.14 9.19 -43.79
C THR A 738 0.30 9.11 -42.34
N ASN A 739 -0.64 8.82 -41.43
CA ASN A 739 -0.36 8.64 -40.01
C ASN A 739 0.23 7.24 -39.74
N ILE A 740 1.42 7.20 -39.13
CA ILE A 740 2.05 5.99 -38.58
C ILE A 740 1.74 5.92 -37.09
N TYR A 741 1.09 4.84 -36.64
CA TYR A 741 0.76 4.61 -35.22
C TYR A 741 1.70 3.56 -34.63
N PRO A 742 2.62 3.95 -33.72
CA PRO A 742 3.43 2.99 -32.97
C PRO A 742 2.57 2.22 -31.95
N VAL A 743 2.59 0.89 -32.03
CA VAL A 743 1.83 0.01 -31.14
C VAL A 743 2.77 -0.97 -30.43
N SER A 744 2.74 -0.95 -29.10
CA SER A 744 3.50 -1.89 -28.27
C SER A 744 2.56 -2.87 -27.58
N LEU A 745 2.84 -4.16 -27.73
CA LEU A 745 2.13 -5.26 -27.07
C LEU A 745 3.04 -5.93 -26.05
N ARG A 746 2.52 -6.16 -24.84
CA ARG A 746 3.25 -6.82 -23.76
C ARG A 746 2.42 -7.89 -23.06
N TYR A 747 3.06 -9.01 -22.79
CA TYR A 747 2.44 -10.18 -22.17
C TYR A 747 2.80 -10.30 -20.69
N THR A 748 1.79 -10.61 -19.87
CA THR A 748 1.97 -11.01 -18.47
C THR A 748 1.24 -12.33 -18.24
N PRO A 749 1.95 -13.42 -17.93
CA PRO A 749 3.41 -13.57 -17.83
C PRO A 749 4.15 -13.47 -19.18
N VAL A 750 5.46 -13.17 -19.16
CA VAL A 750 6.28 -12.94 -20.37
C VAL A 750 6.58 -14.23 -21.15
N ASP A 751 6.26 -15.40 -20.60
CA ASP A 751 6.61 -16.71 -21.16
C ASP A 751 5.87 -17.08 -22.47
N VAL A 752 5.03 -16.18 -22.97
CA VAL A 752 4.23 -16.32 -24.20
C VAL A 752 4.87 -15.55 -25.37
N VAL A 753 6.18 -15.31 -25.29
CA VAL A 753 6.99 -14.70 -26.36
C VAL A 753 7.81 -15.76 -27.08
N THR A 754 8.11 -15.55 -28.36
CA THR A 754 8.86 -16.50 -29.21
C THR A 754 10.19 -15.91 -29.69
N PRO A 755 11.14 -15.63 -28.78
CA PRO A 755 12.41 -14.99 -29.15
C PRO A 755 13.34 -15.93 -29.92
N LEU A 756 13.17 -17.24 -29.72
CA LEU A 756 13.96 -18.31 -30.31
C LEU A 756 13.11 -19.14 -31.29
N PRO A 757 13.66 -19.48 -32.48
CA PRO A 757 12.98 -20.37 -33.41
C PRO A 757 12.87 -21.80 -32.84
N GLY A 758 11.82 -22.54 -33.24
CA GLY A 758 11.64 -23.94 -32.84
C GLY A 758 11.08 -24.17 -31.43
N SER A 759 10.60 -23.13 -30.74
CA SER A 759 10.02 -23.21 -29.39
C SER A 759 8.51 -23.56 -29.36
N TYR A 760 8.01 -24.24 -30.39
CA TYR A 760 6.57 -24.46 -30.64
C TYR A 760 5.86 -25.22 -29.51
N LEU A 761 6.40 -26.36 -29.05
CA LEU A 761 5.79 -27.14 -27.96
C LEU A 761 5.81 -26.38 -26.63
N SER A 762 6.92 -25.71 -26.33
CA SER A 762 7.09 -24.93 -25.10
C SER A 762 6.12 -23.73 -25.08
N PHE A 763 6.00 -23.03 -26.20
CA PHE A 763 5.05 -21.95 -26.37
C PHE A 763 3.60 -22.44 -26.21
N LEU A 764 3.22 -23.52 -26.90
CA LEU A 764 1.86 -24.06 -26.85
C LEU A 764 1.49 -24.54 -25.44
N TRP A 765 2.42 -25.23 -24.77
CA TRP A 765 2.28 -25.60 -23.37
C TRP A 765 2.09 -24.39 -22.46
N ASN A 766 2.94 -23.37 -22.57
CA ASN A 766 2.85 -22.17 -21.75
C ASN A 766 1.58 -21.35 -22.00
N LEU A 767 1.10 -21.35 -23.24
CA LEU A 767 -0.12 -20.68 -23.65
C LEU A 767 -1.37 -21.37 -23.08
N LEU A 768 -1.47 -22.70 -23.16
CA LEU A 768 -2.69 -23.41 -22.78
C LEU A 768 -2.74 -23.85 -21.31
N SER A 769 -1.59 -24.16 -20.70
CA SER A 769 -1.54 -24.71 -19.33
C SER A 769 -1.79 -23.68 -18.23
N LYS A 770 -1.60 -22.38 -18.51
CA LYS A 770 -1.76 -21.32 -17.50
C LYS A 770 -3.21 -20.84 -17.40
N PRO A 771 -3.70 -20.51 -16.20
CA PRO A 771 -5.11 -20.16 -16.01
C PRO A 771 -5.52 -18.89 -16.76
N THR A 772 -4.66 -17.86 -16.78
CA THR A 772 -4.96 -16.54 -17.36
C THR A 772 -3.73 -15.90 -17.98
N HIS A 773 -3.92 -15.20 -19.09
CA HIS A 773 -2.93 -14.31 -19.70
C HIS A 773 -3.50 -12.91 -19.87
N CYS A 774 -2.67 -11.90 -19.63
CA CYS A 774 -3.03 -10.49 -19.82
C CYS A 774 -2.15 -9.87 -20.90
N ILE A 775 -2.77 -9.20 -21.86
CA ILE A 775 -2.08 -8.38 -22.86
C ILE A 775 -2.24 -6.91 -22.48
N ARG A 776 -1.11 -6.18 -22.40
CA ARG A 776 -1.11 -4.72 -22.26
C ARG A 776 -0.78 -4.12 -23.61
N VAL A 777 -1.73 -3.34 -24.14
CA VAL A 777 -1.61 -2.71 -25.44
C VAL A 777 -1.47 -1.21 -25.22
N ARG A 778 -0.44 -0.63 -25.83
CA ARG A 778 -0.11 0.79 -25.74
C ARG A 778 0.01 1.35 -27.15
N ILE A 779 -0.78 2.37 -27.45
CA ILE A 779 -0.84 3.03 -28.76
C ILE A 779 -0.39 4.47 -28.59
N ALA A 780 0.64 4.90 -29.33
CA ALA A 780 1.03 6.31 -29.42
C ALA A 780 0.16 7.08 -30.42
N GLY A 781 0.18 8.41 -30.35
CA GLY A 781 -0.44 9.26 -31.38
C GLY A 781 0.20 9.03 -32.75
N GLY A 782 -0.55 9.32 -33.82
CA GLY A 782 -0.06 9.20 -35.19
C GLY A 782 1.12 10.14 -35.45
N VAL A 783 2.15 9.61 -36.11
CA VAL A 783 3.35 10.33 -36.56
C VAL A 783 3.28 10.49 -38.08
N THR A 784 3.46 11.70 -38.59
CA THR A 784 3.49 12.02 -40.03
C THR A 784 4.88 12.47 -40.46
N LEU A 785 5.22 12.25 -41.75
CA LEU A 785 6.44 12.79 -42.36
C LEU A 785 6.19 14.28 -42.66
N SER A 786 6.73 15.19 -41.85
CA SER A 786 6.53 16.63 -42.05
C SER A 786 7.60 17.18 -43.00
N THR A 787 7.19 17.74 -44.14
CA THR A 787 8.10 18.41 -45.11
C THR A 787 8.19 19.93 -44.93
N ASP A 788 7.47 20.53 -43.98
CA ASP A 788 7.47 21.98 -43.80
C ASP A 788 8.18 22.44 -42.51
N ALA A 789 9.38 22.97 -42.71
CA ALA A 789 9.94 24.01 -41.85
C ALA A 789 9.24 25.35 -42.19
N SER A 790 7.96 25.50 -41.88
CA SER A 790 7.29 26.79 -41.60
C SER A 790 5.77 26.62 -41.48
N SER A 791 5.20 27.22 -40.43
CA SER A 791 3.76 27.45 -40.19
C SER A 791 2.88 26.28 -39.69
N SER A 792 2.82 26.13 -38.36
CA SER A 792 1.52 26.13 -37.64
C SER A 792 1.75 26.32 -36.14
N SER A 793 1.78 27.59 -35.75
CA SER A 793 1.62 28.04 -34.37
C SER A 793 0.20 27.75 -33.90
N THR A 794 0.02 26.68 -33.11
CA THR A 794 -1.03 26.64 -32.10
C THR A 794 -0.62 25.74 -30.93
N GLY A 795 0.11 26.33 -30.00
CA GLY A 795 0.00 26.06 -28.56
C GLY A 795 0.22 24.63 -28.06
N VAL A 796 1.43 24.08 -28.20
CA VAL A 796 1.99 23.17 -27.19
C VAL A 796 3.37 23.68 -26.83
N GLN A 797 3.51 24.22 -25.62
CA GLN A 797 4.75 24.75 -25.10
C GLN A 797 5.89 23.73 -25.22
N THR A 798 6.95 24.18 -25.87
CA THR A 798 8.31 23.66 -25.85
C THR A 798 8.79 23.45 -24.41
N GLY A 799 8.87 22.20 -23.99
CA GLY A 799 9.67 21.80 -22.84
C GLY A 799 11.01 21.27 -23.33
N LEU A 800 12.09 21.97 -22.99
CA LEU A 800 13.45 21.44 -22.98
C LEU A 800 13.46 19.98 -22.47
N GLY A 801 14.31 19.15 -23.08
CA GLY A 801 14.49 17.73 -22.79
C GLY A 801 14.32 17.38 -21.32
N ARG A 802 13.15 16.83 -20.99
CA ARG A 802 12.92 16.15 -19.72
C ARG A 802 13.66 14.82 -19.79
N LYS A 803 14.95 14.84 -19.41
CA LYS A 803 15.72 13.64 -19.05
C LYS A 803 14.83 12.77 -18.17
N THR A 804 14.51 11.57 -18.65
CA THR A 804 13.81 10.56 -17.86
C THR A 804 14.72 10.12 -16.73
N THR A 805 14.31 10.42 -15.50
CA THR A 805 14.97 10.11 -14.22
C THR A 805 15.01 8.61 -13.93
N TYR A 806 15.70 7.81 -14.76
CA TYR A 806 15.95 6.39 -14.46
C TYR A 806 17.37 5.90 -14.70
N ASP A 807 18.31 6.75 -15.14
CA ASP A 807 19.72 6.34 -15.22
C ASP A 807 20.62 7.50 -14.76
N THR A 808 21.23 7.38 -13.58
CA THR A 808 22.58 7.91 -13.33
C THR A 808 23.32 6.94 -12.40
N ASN A 809 23.77 5.81 -12.94
CA ASN A 809 25.03 5.24 -12.49
C ASN A 809 26.14 6.05 -13.15
N PHE A 810 27.02 6.62 -12.33
CA PHE A 810 28.12 7.51 -12.71
C PHE A 810 29.12 6.86 -13.70
N LEU A 811 29.11 5.53 -13.83
CA LEU A 811 30.01 4.75 -14.68
C LEU A 811 29.68 4.75 -16.18
N ASP A 812 28.43 5.00 -16.60
CA ASP A 812 28.07 5.01 -18.04
C ASP A 812 28.52 6.29 -18.76
N THR A 813 28.71 7.38 -18.02
CA THR A 813 29.20 8.67 -18.54
C THR A 813 30.69 8.67 -18.88
N LEU A 814 31.46 7.69 -18.39
CA LEU A 814 32.91 7.59 -18.65
C LEU A 814 33.23 6.77 -19.91
N ASN A 815 32.32 5.93 -20.39
CA ASN A 815 32.53 5.15 -21.61
C ASN A 815 32.15 5.91 -22.89
N THR A 816 31.37 6.99 -22.79
CA THR A 816 31.01 7.80 -23.96
C THR A 816 32.07 8.87 -24.30
N SER A 817 32.97 9.18 -23.36
CA SER A 817 34.00 10.22 -23.52
C SER A 817 35.37 9.71 -23.97
N SER A 818 35.60 8.39 -23.99
CA SER A 818 36.92 7.79 -24.26
C SER A 818 37.16 7.32 -25.70
N SER A 819 36.22 7.53 -26.63
CA SER A 819 36.34 7.01 -28.02
C SER A 819 36.45 8.06 -29.13
N ARG A 820 36.79 9.32 -28.82
CA ARG A 820 37.09 10.34 -29.84
C ARG A 820 38.33 11.16 -29.52
N ARG A 821 39.51 10.57 -29.75
CA ARG A 821 40.73 11.30 -30.08
C ARG A 821 41.50 10.53 -31.14
N GLY A 822 41.59 11.10 -32.35
CA GLY A 822 42.47 10.59 -33.39
C GLY A 822 42.02 10.95 -34.82
N ALA A 823 42.76 11.89 -35.41
CA ALA A 823 42.99 12.11 -36.85
C ALA A 823 41.93 12.82 -37.71
N SER A 824 42.47 13.76 -38.49
CA SER A 824 41.90 14.76 -39.40
C SER A 824 41.67 14.23 -40.83
N SER A 825 40.49 14.50 -41.42
CA SER A 825 40.23 14.68 -42.88
C SER A 825 38.79 15.21 -43.13
N PRO A 826 38.46 15.80 -44.31
CA PRO A 826 37.54 16.95 -44.47
C PRO A 826 36.05 16.58 -44.75
N PRO A 827 35.12 17.56 -44.90
CA PRO A 827 33.70 17.40 -44.56
C PRO A 827 32.84 16.93 -45.73
N GLU A 828 32.01 15.90 -45.55
CA GLU A 828 30.87 15.64 -46.43
C GLU A 828 29.86 14.68 -45.77
N ALA A 829 28.65 15.18 -45.52
CA ALA A 829 27.34 14.54 -45.72
C ALA A 829 26.32 15.14 -44.73
N LEU A 830 25.37 15.89 -45.30
CA LEU A 830 24.17 16.42 -44.64
C LEU A 830 23.42 15.28 -43.92
N VAL A 831 23.09 15.48 -42.64
CA VAL A 831 22.23 14.56 -41.87
C VAL A 831 20.82 14.58 -42.49
N VAL A 832 20.38 13.43 -43.01
CA VAL A 832 19.15 13.26 -43.79
C VAL A 832 17.92 13.26 -42.86
N PRO A 833 16.81 13.95 -43.20
CA PRO A 833 15.54 13.95 -42.44
C PRO A 833 14.94 12.56 -42.14
N ASP A 834 15.35 11.54 -42.90
CA ASP A 834 14.80 10.19 -42.88
C ASP A 834 15.17 9.38 -41.63
N GLU A 835 16.38 9.57 -41.06
CA GLU A 835 16.77 8.84 -39.83
C GLU A 835 15.95 9.32 -38.61
N VAL A 836 15.54 10.59 -38.60
CA VAL A 836 14.79 11.21 -37.50
C VAL A 836 13.41 10.57 -37.33
N LEU A 837 12.74 10.18 -38.43
CA LEU A 837 11.44 9.51 -38.35
C LEU A 837 11.57 8.12 -37.71
N LEU A 838 12.54 7.33 -38.16
CA LEU A 838 12.77 5.98 -37.64
C LEU A 838 13.12 6.04 -36.15
N ASP A 839 13.95 7.01 -35.75
CA ASP A 839 14.29 7.26 -34.36
C ASP A 839 13.07 7.66 -33.53
N HIS A 840 12.20 8.54 -34.04
CA HIS A 840 11.00 8.96 -33.33
C HIS A 840 9.99 7.80 -33.13
N VAL A 841 9.82 6.94 -34.14
CA VAL A 841 8.97 5.73 -34.04
C VAL A 841 9.59 4.72 -33.07
N ALA A 842 10.91 4.51 -33.14
CA ALA A 842 11.64 3.61 -32.24
C ALA A 842 11.58 4.10 -30.78
N ASP A 843 11.75 5.40 -30.54
CA ASP A 843 11.64 6.02 -29.22
C ASP A 843 10.22 5.93 -28.67
N SER A 844 9.21 6.10 -29.53
CA SER A 844 7.81 5.90 -29.16
C SER A 844 7.55 4.45 -28.74
N LEU A 845 8.02 3.47 -29.51
CA LEU A 845 7.92 2.04 -29.15
C LEU A 845 8.66 1.73 -27.85
N ALA A 846 9.86 2.29 -27.65
CA ALA A 846 10.65 2.12 -26.45
C ALA A 846 9.98 2.74 -25.22
N ARG A 847 9.39 3.93 -25.35
CA ARG A 847 8.63 4.64 -24.30
C ARG A 847 7.36 3.89 -23.92
N LEU A 848 6.53 3.52 -24.91
CA LEU A 848 5.31 2.73 -24.70
C LEU A 848 5.63 1.38 -24.07
N GLY A 849 6.70 0.76 -24.58
CA GLY A 849 7.25 -0.48 -24.11
C GLY A 849 7.99 -0.35 -22.78
N ARG A 850 8.35 0.82 -22.25
CA ARG A 850 9.25 0.93 -21.07
C ARG A 850 10.48 0.02 -21.19
N VAL A 851 11.16 0.09 -22.34
CA VAL A 851 12.35 -0.69 -22.69
C VAL A 851 13.41 0.20 -23.29
N LYS A 852 14.67 -0.25 -23.29
CA LYS A 852 15.78 0.45 -23.94
C LYS A 852 15.85 0.08 -25.43
N ARG A 853 16.39 0.99 -26.25
CA ARG A 853 16.79 0.72 -27.63
C ARG A 853 18.14 0.01 -27.61
N VAL A 854 18.36 -0.90 -28.56
CA VAL A 854 19.63 -1.60 -28.71
C VAL A 854 20.09 -1.52 -30.17
N GLY A 855 21.40 -1.39 -30.38
CA GLY A 855 22.02 -1.42 -31.72
C GLY A 855 22.25 -2.83 -32.26
N LEU A 856 21.53 -3.83 -31.75
CA LEU A 856 21.63 -5.23 -32.17
C LEU A 856 20.61 -5.47 -33.28
N GLY A 857 21.05 -5.78 -34.49
CA GLY A 857 20.19 -6.02 -35.64
C GLY A 857 19.82 -7.50 -35.83
N VAL A 858 19.24 -7.77 -37.00
CA VAL A 858 18.81 -9.13 -37.40
C VAL A 858 20.01 -10.07 -37.58
N LYS A 859 21.15 -9.55 -38.05
CA LYS A 859 22.38 -10.33 -38.30
C LYS A 859 22.95 -10.88 -36.99
N GLU A 860 23.06 -10.04 -35.97
CA GLU A 860 23.52 -10.39 -34.64
C GLU A 860 22.60 -11.43 -33.99
N LYS A 861 21.27 -11.33 -34.24
CA LYS A 861 20.31 -12.33 -33.79
C LYS A 861 20.51 -13.68 -34.50
N VAL A 862 20.81 -13.70 -35.79
CA VAL A 862 21.14 -14.94 -36.53
C VAL A 862 22.36 -15.61 -35.90
N ASP A 863 23.40 -14.84 -35.60
CA ASP A 863 24.62 -15.35 -34.97
C ASP A 863 24.35 -15.87 -33.55
N PHE A 864 23.52 -15.17 -32.77
CA PHE A 864 23.07 -15.62 -31.45
C PHE A 864 22.31 -16.95 -31.52
N VAL A 865 21.37 -17.10 -32.47
CA VAL A 865 20.62 -18.35 -32.66
C VAL A 865 21.54 -19.49 -33.08
N ARG A 866 22.52 -19.22 -33.94
CA ARG A 866 23.54 -20.20 -34.36
C ARG A 866 24.36 -20.69 -33.16
N MET A 867 24.83 -19.77 -32.32
CA MET A 867 25.57 -20.09 -31.10
C MET A 867 24.71 -20.87 -30.10
N TRP A 868 23.48 -20.40 -29.82
CA TRP A 868 22.55 -21.03 -28.90
C TRP A 868 22.23 -22.48 -29.28
N THR A 869 22.04 -22.74 -30.57
CA THR A 869 21.74 -24.09 -31.07
C THR A 869 22.94 -25.03 -30.92
N ARG A 870 24.17 -24.51 -31.10
CA ARG A 870 25.41 -25.29 -30.94
C ARG A 870 25.69 -25.66 -29.48
N THR A 871 25.44 -24.76 -28.54
CA THR A 871 25.67 -25.02 -27.10
C THR A 871 24.67 -25.99 -26.50
N ARG A 872 23.43 -26.04 -27.02
CA ARG A 872 22.36 -26.93 -26.52
C ARG A 872 22.61 -28.43 -26.75
N TRP A 873 23.56 -28.78 -27.62
CA TRP A 873 23.98 -30.17 -27.88
C TRP A 873 25.19 -30.60 -27.04
N ILE A 874 25.83 -29.68 -26.31
CA ILE A 874 27.05 -29.92 -25.52
C ILE A 874 26.73 -30.13 -24.03
N TRP A 875 25.47 -29.89 -23.62
CA TRP A 875 24.99 -30.04 -22.24
C TRP A 875 23.84 -31.03 -22.13
#